data_AF-A0A9W8RM69-F1
#
_entry.id   AF-A0A9W8RM69-F1
#
_cell.length_a   1.000
_cell.length_b   1.000
_cell.length_c   1.000
_cell.angle_alpha   90.00
_cell.angle_beta   90.00
_cell.angle_gamma   90.00
#
_symmetry.space_group_name_H-M   'P 1'
#
loop_
_entity.id
_entity.type
_entity.pdbx_description
1 polymer ?
#
loop_
_entity_poly.entity_id
_entity_poly.type
_entity_poly.pdbx_seq_one_letter_code
_entity_poly.pdbx_strand_id
1 'polypeptide(L)'
;MADVALTKAELAKARSLGKFIQAWDPKMQGSKDPVFRETVDGDLAITFDVPIPVRDGTILRGNIYRPRDRLNEKLPVIFNYTVYGKDGGVDIALFPPGAGVDPGRMTKNYLFEAADPLWWCNQGYIVASIDARGSYMSDGDKSYYSRVVGLDGYDLVEWLAAQEWSNGKVALYGASGYAIVMWLVAAEQPPSLAAIIPIDGMTDTYREMAFKGGIPETQFREVWEWSITEESLLRQKAFLDTYLLGKQTEVQFWPKVRYAMREKYYTGEWRYSSDFPIPETDYQKLFLTPSQSVSYVQQPSHHKLSFDAKTEELEFKWPIREGLEFAGHAKMKIWVEVQGGDNLDLFITLRKRDKDGKDVYFPWLTTVDTGPIGFGWLRTSRRELDEAKSTPWQPYHSHQRDLEPLKPNEVVPVEIEIQPTSCRFRPGDYLVVVVSGHDYGEYPKGAPISRHTDTVNRGTAFLHFGDKYDSYLQLPVIPPVQHSYLHARKPVKMSMVASRVTGWSDKKFLDEYTNKHAEMTRKIAAEVPILRHYTQLVACPHVEIPGVSNQGERKTVWDCLTTLEWTSLDALGGSFHHPLYRASAGSHVFLEEADSIGIANESFVDVMFDPLSFEKRTNGALLNVMIAGSPSAESTVLEQALLQRASDMRSACAGTSVLRYVLNRRVLGGKEAKEFFHDTPFANGDWSTITAFEQYWFPSEDAAMDFFASENRRRALTVFPGGFDLSRSVFVLGRENIVVNKDTST
;
A
#
# COMPACT_ATOMS: atom_id res chain seq x y z
N MET A 1 -12.75 -19.25 30.20
CA MET A 1 -12.60 -20.63 29.73
C MET A 1 -11.93 -21.42 30.84
N ALA A 2 -12.50 -22.56 31.24
CA ALA A 2 -11.90 -23.40 32.28
C ALA A 2 -10.61 -24.05 31.73
N ASP A 3 -9.52 -23.98 32.50
CA ASP A 3 -8.22 -24.56 32.16
C ASP A 3 -8.34 -26.07 31.95
N VAL A 4 -8.30 -26.52 30.70
CA VAL A 4 -8.09 -27.93 30.38
C VAL A 4 -6.59 -28.15 30.23
N ALA A 5 -5.93 -28.53 31.33
CA ALA A 5 -4.54 -28.94 31.31
C ALA A 5 -4.42 -30.33 30.64
N LEU A 6 -3.68 -30.39 29.52
CA LEU A 6 -3.38 -31.66 28.84
C LEU A 6 -2.58 -32.59 29.77
N THR A 7 -2.96 -33.86 29.79
CA THR A 7 -2.27 -34.88 30.60
C THR A 7 -0.89 -35.19 30.02
N LYS A 8 0.02 -35.70 30.86
CA LYS A 8 1.37 -36.14 30.43
C LYS A 8 1.32 -37.17 29.28
N ALA A 9 0.27 -37.98 29.20
CA ALA A 9 0.11 -38.98 28.14
C ALA A 9 -0.28 -38.33 26.80
N GLU A 10 -1.10 -37.28 26.81
CA GLU A 10 -1.49 -36.52 25.62
C GLU A 10 -0.31 -35.70 25.09
N LEU A 11 0.50 -35.11 25.97
CA LEU A 11 1.77 -34.47 25.63
C LEU A 11 2.77 -35.44 25.00
N ALA A 12 2.86 -36.67 25.51
CA ALA A 12 3.74 -37.70 24.95
C ALA A 12 3.25 -38.17 23.56
N LYS A 13 1.94 -38.30 23.36
CA LYS A 13 1.33 -38.67 22.08
C LYS A 13 1.51 -37.57 21.03
N ALA A 14 1.35 -36.30 21.41
CA ALA A 14 1.62 -35.14 20.55
C ALA A 14 3.10 -35.09 20.11
N ARG A 15 4.03 -35.40 21.02
CA ARG A 15 5.47 -35.51 20.70
C ARG A 15 5.79 -36.69 19.77
N SER A 16 5.02 -37.79 19.82
CA SER A 16 5.23 -38.95 18.94
C SER A 16 4.64 -38.80 17.53
N LEU A 17 3.67 -37.91 17.34
CA LEU A 17 2.94 -37.73 16.08
C LEU A 17 3.55 -36.64 15.18
N GLY A 18 4.35 -35.72 15.73
CA GLY A 18 5.07 -34.73 14.96
C GLY A 18 6.56 -35.03 14.95
N LYS A 19 7.16 -35.16 13.75
CA LYS A 19 8.48 -34.55 13.55
C LYS A 19 8.29 -33.07 13.86
N PHE A 20 8.42 -32.68 15.12
CA PHE A 20 8.70 -31.28 15.43
C PHE A 20 9.96 -30.97 14.63
N ILE A 21 9.79 -30.19 13.56
CA ILE A 21 10.89 -29.43 12.98
C ILE A 21 11.55 -28.80 14.20
N GLN A 22 12.82 -29.15 14.46
CA GLN A 22 13.62 -28.46 15.47
C GLN A 22 13.38 -26.98 15.25
N ALA A 23 12.63 -26.35 16.17
CA ALA A 23 12.49 -24.91 16.17
C ALA A 23 13.92 -24.38 16.09
N TRP A 24 14.17 -23.52 15.09
CA TRP A 24 15.47 -22.96 14.76
C TRP A 24 16.27 -22.69 16.03
N ASP A 25 17.20 -23.59 16.34
CA ASP A 25 18.00 -23.53 17.56
C ASP A 25 18.99 -22.38 17.37
N PRO A 26 18.94 -21.31 18.19
CA PRO A 26 19.84 -20.17 18.07
C PRO A 26 21.33 -20.57 18.11
N LYS A 27 21.65 -21.69 18.77
CA LYS A 27 23.03 -22.22 18.82
C LYS A 27 23.50 -22.80 17.49
N MET A 28 22.60 -23.15 16.57
CA MET A 28 22.97 -23.61 15.23
C MET A 28 23.38 -22.47 14.27
N GLN A 29 23.13 -21.20 14.62
CA GLN A 29 23.58 -20.03 13.84
C GLN A 29 24.80 -19.31 14.45
N GLY A 30 25.43 -19.88 15.49
CA GLY A 30 26.65 -19.31 16.08
C GLY A 30 26.40 -18.06 16.94
N SER A 31 25.28 -18.00 17.67
CA SER A 31 25.01 -16.92 18.62
C SER A 31 26.16 -16.78 19.62
N LYS A 32 26.82 -15.62 19.62
CA LYS A 32 27.86 -15.25 20.61
C LYS A 32 27.18 -14.94 21.95
N ASP A 33 27.90 -15.05 23.06
CA ASP A 33 27.37 -14.59 24.35
C ASP A 33 27.00 -13.09 24.26
N PRO A 34 25.91 -12.64 24.91
CA PRO A 34 25.51 -11.23 24.88
C PRO A 34 26.61 -10.37 25.52
N VAL A 35 27.07 -9.35 24.80
CA VAL A 35 28.11 -8.43 25.29
C VAL A 35 27.58 -7.02 25.26
N PHE A 36 27.26 -6.49 26.43
CA PHE A 36 26.93 -5.08 26.58
C PHE A 36 28.06 -4.22 26.02
N ARG A 37 27.75 -3.40 25.02
CA ARG A 37 28.72 -2.48 24.41
C ARG A 37 28.04 -1.27 23.82
N GLU A 38 28.73 -0.15 23.87
CA GLU A 38 28.33 1.08 23.22
C GLU A 38 29.25 1.36 22.03
N THR A 39 28.68 1.83 20.93
CA THR A 39 29.43 2.21 19.73
C THR A 39 28.72 3.34 19.00
N VAL A 40 29.45 3.97 18.08
CA VAL A 40 28.88 4.89 17.10
C VAL A 40 29.04 4.28 15.72
N ASP A 41 28.01 4.39 14.90
CA ASP A 41 28.01 3.95 13.49
C ASP A 41 27.28 5.00 12.65
N GLY A 42 28.04 5.83 11.94
CA GLY A 42 27.50 7.01 11.25
C GLY A 42 26.78 7.98 12.19
N ASP A 43 25.49 8.18 11.93
CA ASP A 43 24.57 9.04 12.68
C ASP A 43 23.93 8.36 13.89
N LEU A 44 24.27 7.09 14.16
CA LEU A 44 23.72 6.31 15.26
C LEU A 44 24.70 6.20 16.43
N ALA A 45 24.19 6.44 17.64
CA ALA A 45 24.77 5.90 18.87
C ALA A 45 24.00 4.63 19.23
N ILE A 46 24.72 3.52 19.42
CA ILE A 46 24.13 2.19 19.58
C ILE A 46 24.61 1.58 20.89
N THR A 47 23.67 1.12 21.70
CA THR A 47 23.93 0.31 22.91
C THR A 47 23.41 -1.10 22.65
N PHE A 48 24.31 -2.07 22.53
CA PHE A 48 23.99 -3.48 22.25
C PHE A 48 23.76 -4.28 23.54
N ASP A 49 22.94 -5.33 23.43
CA ASP A 49 22.73 -6.37 24.45
C ASP A 49 22.29 -5.86 25.84
N VAL A 50 21.52 -4.77 25.86
CA VAL A 50 20.96 -4.20 27.09
C VAL A 50 20.13 -5.27 27.83
N PRO A 51 20.46 -5.59 29.10
CA PRO A 51 19.63 -6.46 29.94
C PRO A 51 18.36 -5.74 30.36
N ILE A 52 17.20 -6.35 30.09
CA ILE A 52 15.91 -5.80 30.49
C ILE A 52 15.15 -6.86 31.31
N PRO A 53 15.07 -6.71 32.64
CA PRO A 53 14.31 -7.63 33.47
C PRO A 53 12.80 -7.40 33.28
N VAL A 54 12.07 -8.48 33.02
CA VAL A 54 10.60 -8.48 33.02
C VAL A 54 10.06 -9.00 34.37
N ARG A 55 8.74 -8.95 34.58
CA ARG A 55 8.08 -9.15 35.88
C ARG A 55 8.42 -10.43 36.64
N ASP A 56 8.82 -11.49 35.94
CA ASP A 56 9.17 -12.78 36.54
C ASP A 56 10.67 -12.96 36.78
N GLY A 57 11.46 -11.91 36.54
CA GLY A 57 12.92 -11.91 36.68
C GLY A 57 13.67 -12.41 35.45
N THR A 58 12.98 -12.79 34.37
CA THR A 58 13.62 -13.18 33.11
C THR A 58 14.27 -11.97 32.46
N ILE A 59 15.49 -12.15 31.94
CA ILE A 59 16.23 -11.07 31.29
C ILE A 59 16.07 -11.17 29.78
N LEU A 60 15.43 -10.17 29.19
CA LEU A 60 15.38 -9.99 27.74
C LEU A 60 16.56 -9.13 27.28
N ARG A 61 16.98 -9.27 26.02
CA ARG A 61 18.11 -8.54 25.43
C ARG A 61 17.66 -7.62 24.33
N GLY A 62 18.11 -6.37 24.41
CA GLY A 62 17.78 -5.32 23.44
C GLY A 62 18.99 -4.58 22.89
N ASN A 63 18.88 -4.16 21.62
CA ASN A 63 19.76 -3.17 21.02
C ASN A 63 19.00 -1.83 20.96
N ILE A 64 19.60 -0.77 21.50
CA ILE A 64 19.02 0.58 21.55
C ILE A 64 19.80 1.49 20.60
N TYR A 65 19.10 2.08 19.64
CA TYR A 65 19.63 2.98 18.62
C TYR A 65 19.11 4.38 18.86
N ARG A 66 20.02 5.35 19.00
CA ARG A 66 19.70 6.76 19.27
C ARG A 66 20.37 7.66 18.23
N PRO A 67 19.75 8.79 17.84
CA PRO A 67 20.38 9.80 17.01
C PRO A 67 21.59 10.41 17.72
N ARG A 68 22.76 10.31 17.09
CA ARG A 68 24.04 10.75 17.66
C ARG A 68 24.09 12.25 17.97
N ASP A 69 23.42 13.06 17.15
CA ASP A 69 23.36 14.51 17.29
C ASP A 69 22.35 14.98 18.35
N ARG A 70 21.48 14.08 18.86
CA ARG A 70 20.40 14.41 19.80
C ARG A 70 20.40 13.57 21.08
N LEU A 71 21.57 13.11 21.54
CA LEU A 71 21.69 12.27 22.74
C LEU A 71 21.20 12.92 24.05
N ASN A 72 21.08 14.25 24.07
CA ASN A 72 20.59 15.00 25.22
C ASN A 72 19.07 15.25 25.19
N GLU A 73 18.39 14.87 24.11
CA GLU A 73 16.93 15.02 23.97
C GLU A 73 16.19 13.78 24.47
N LYS A 74 14.99 14.00 25.02
CA LYS A 74 14.05 12.92 25.32
C LYS A 74 13.16 12.69 24.11
N LEU A 75 13.28 11.53 23.50
CA LEU A 75 12.63 11.20 22.23
C LEU A 75 11.65 10.04 22.39
N PRO A 76 10.61 9.93 21.54
CA PRO A 76 9.73 8.75 21.52
C PRO A 76 10.48 7.51 21.05
N VAL A 77 9.97 6.33 21.45
CA VAL A 77 10.60 5.05 21.16
C VAL A 77 9.76 4.23 20.18
N ILE A 78 10.38 3.74 19.11
CA ILE A 78 9.85 2.71 18.23
C ILE A 78 10.45 1.37 18.66
N PHE A 79 9.58 0.44 19.02
CA PHE A 79 9.91 -0.85 19.61
C PHE A 79 9.68 -1.96 18.58
N ASN A 80 10.78 -2.52 18.07
CA ASN A 80 10.82 -3.73 17.27
C ASN A 80 10.88 -4.95 18.20
N TYR A 81 9.73 -5.58 18.47
CA TYR A 81 9.68 -6.78 19.30
C TYR A 81 9.90 -8.04 18.46
N THR A 82 11.12 -8.58 18.44
CA THR A 82 11.51 -9.58 17.44
C THR A 82 11.50 -11.01 17.96
N VAL A 83 10.97 -11.93 17.16
CA VAL A 83 11.12 -13.38 17.31
C VAL A 83 12.18 -13.97 16.36
N TYR A 84 12.82 -13.11 15.57
CA TYR A 84 13.71 -13.41 14.44
C TYR A 84 15.18 -13.02 14.69
N GLY A 85 15.47 -12.44 15.85
CA GLY A 85 16.82 -12.06 16.25
C GLY A 85 17.09 -10.58 16.02
N LYS A 86 17.53 -9.89 17.07
CA LYS A 86 17.82 -8.44 17.06
C LYS A 86 19.14 -8.06 16.38
N ASP A 87 19.97 -9.05 16.06
CA ASP A 87 21.33 -8.88 15.49
C ASP A 87 21.42 -9.33 14.01
N GLY A 88 20.32 -9.79 13.42
CA GLY A 88 20.28 -10.39 12.08
C GLY A 88 19.95 -9.40 10.96
N GLY A 89 20.86 -9.22 10.01
CA GLY A 89 20.54 -8.63 8.70
C GLY A 89 19.93 -9.67 7.76
N VAL A 90 19.10 -9.24 6.83
CA VAL A 90 18.49 -10.11 5.81
C VAL A 90 19.48 -10.37 4.71
N ASP A 91 19.68 -11.64 4.34
CA ASP A 91 20.31 -11.95 3.06
C ASP A 91 19.32 -11.66 1.94
N ILE A 92 19.56 -10.59 1.18
CA ILE A 92 18.69 -10.17 0.09
C ILE A 92 18.57 -11.24 -1.02
N ALA A 93 19.49 -12.22 -1.06
CA ALA A 93 19.39 -13.38 -1.94
C ALA A 93 18.20 -14.30 -1.62
N LEU A 94 17.53 -14.11 -0.48
CA LEU A 94 16.26 -14.78 -0.16
C LEU A 94 15.10 -14.34 -1.08
N PHE A 95 15.18 -13.18 -1.74
CA PHE A 95 14.12 -12.68 -2.62
C PHE A 95 14.43 -12.94 -4.10
N PRO A 96 13.47 -13.46 -4.89
CA PRO A 96 13.61 -13.57 -6.33
C PRO A 96 13.89 -12.19 -6.97
N PRO A 97 14.69 -12.13 -8.04
CA PRO A 97 14.85 -10.90 -8.83
C PRO A 97 13.48 -10.37 -9.27
N GLY A 98 13.16 -9.12 -8.91
CA GLY A 98 11.88 -8.48 -9.26
C GLY A 98 10.81 -8.46 -8.17
N ALA A 99 11.08 -8.95 -6.95
CA ALA A 99 10.16 -8.89 -5.81
C ALA A 99 9.93 -7.47 -5.21
N GLY A 100 10.34 -6.41 -5.91
CA GLY A 100 10.17 -5.01 -5.50
C GLY A 100 10.96 -4.54 -4.27
N VAL A 101 11.78 -5.40 -3.68
CA VAL A 101 12.70 -5.03 -2.60
C VAL A 101 13.89 -4.27 -3.19
N ASP A 102 14.01 -2.98 -2.86
CA ASP A 102 15.16 -2.15 -3.25
C ASP A 102 16.33 -2.37 -2.27
N PRO A 103 17.44 -3.01 -2.70
CA PRO A 103 18.62 -3.21 -1.86
C PRO A 103 19.19 -1.91 -1.30
N GLY A 104 19.03 -0.79 -2.03
CA GLY A 104 19.58 0.51 -1.67
C GLY A 104 18.84 1.19 -0.52
N ARG A 105 17.66 0.70 -0.13
CA ARG A 105 16.85 1.26 0.96
C ARG A 105 17.09 0.60 2.32
N MET A 106 17.80 -0.52 2.38
CA MET A 106 18.05 -1.26 3.62
C MET A 106 19.39 -0.87 4.21
N THR A 107 19.39 -0.35 5.44
CA THR A 107 20.62 0.06 6.12
C THR A 107 21.24 -1.10 6.90
N LYS A 108 22.50 -0.94 7.32
CA LYS A 108 23.31 -2.00 7.96
C LYS A 108 22.66 -2.67 9.17
N ASN A 109 21.83 -1.95 9.93
CA ASN A 109 21.17 -2.45 11.15
C ASN A 109 19.66 -2.70 10.95
N TYR A 110 19.17 -2.68 9.71
CA TYR A 110 17.80 -3.01 9.38
C TYR A 110 17.53 -4.49 9.62
N LEU A 111 16.52 -4.79 10.43
CA LEU A 111 15.96 -6.12 10.55
C LEU A 111 14.80 -6.23 9.55
N PHE A 112 14.67 -7.37 8.87
CA PHE A 112 13.54 -7.60 7.96
C PHE A 112 12.22 -7.21 8.62
N GLU A 113 11.35 -6.53 7.89
CA GLU A 113 9.99 -6.18 8.33
C GLU A 113 9.91 -5.25 9.54
N ALA A 114 11.03 -4.78 10.08
CA ALA A 114 11.07 -3.95 11.28
C ALA A 114 11.32 -2.47 10.95
N ALA A 115 11.32 -1.62 11.96
CA ALA A 115 11.67 -0.21 11.79
C ALA A 115 13.18 -0.10 11.55
N ASP A 116 13.60 0.50 10.44
CA ASP A 116 15.00 0.79 10.14
C ASP A 116 15.59 1.77 11.17
N PRO A 117 16.58 1.37 11.98
CA PRO A 117 17.14 2.23 13.00
C PRO A 117 17.74 3.54 12.48
N LEU A 118 18.47 3.51 11.35
CA LEU A 118 19.13 4.69 10.81
C LEU A 118 18.10 5.70 10.30
N TRP A 119 17.13 5.22 9.53
CA TRP A 119 16.11 6.10 8.97
C TRP A 119 15.29 6.76 10.09
N TRP A 120 14.75 5.98 11.03
CA TRP A 120 13.90 6.49 12.10
C TRP A 120 14.67 7.37 13.11
N CYS A 121 15.93 7.05 13.43
CA CYS A 121 16.74 7.95 14.26
C CYS A 121 16.96 9.31 13.60
N ASN A 122 17.21 9.34 12.29
CA ASN A 122 17.33 10.60 11.54
C ASN A 122 16.01 11.39 11.46
N GLN A 123 14.87 10.75 11.77
CA GLN A 123 13.58 11.42 11.93
C GLN A 123 13.30 11.89 13.37
N GLY A 124 14.23 11.71 14.31
CA GLY A 124 14.09 12.13 15.71
C GLY A 124 13.39 11.09 16.60
N TYR A 125 13.49 9.81 16.27
CA TYR A 125 12.98 8.70 17.09
C TYR A 125 14.14 7.89 17.68
N ILE A 126 13.87 7.17 18.77
CA ILE A 126 14.76 6.11 19.26
C ILE A 126 14.20 4.79 18.76
N VAL A 127 15.06 3.88 18.29
CA VAL A 127 14.64 2.54 17.89
C VAL A 127 15.19 1.52 18.89
N ALA A 128 14.34 0.65 19.42
CA ALA A 128 14.72 -0.44 20.30
C ALA A 128 14.35 -1.77 19.63
N SER A 129 15.34 -2.63 19.37
CA SER A 129 15.13 -3.98 18.85
C SER A 129 15.41 -5.00 19.94
N ILE A 130 14.39 -5.72 20.40
CA ILE A 130 14.48 -6.59 21.58
C ILE A 130 14.02 -8.00 21.23
N ASP A 131 14.86 -8.98 21.56
CA ASP A 131 14.55 -10.40 21.38
C ASP A 131 13.43 -10.82 22.35
N ALA A 132 12.40 -11.48 21.82
CA ALA A 132 11.37 -12.11 22.62
C ALA A 132 11.94 -13.20 23.53
N ARG A 133 11.24 -13.49 24.63
CA ARG A 133 11.59 -14.55 25.58
C ARG A 133 11.93 -15.87 24.86
N GLY A 134 13.03 -16.48 25.28
CA GLY A 134 13.57 -17.72 24.72
C GLY A 134 13.96 -17.63 23.24
N SER A 135 14.10 -16.42 22.70
CA SER A 135 14.60 -16.18 21.35
C SER A 135 16.01 -15.60 21.43
N TYR A 136 16.94 -16.19 20.67
CA TYR A 136 18.30 -15.68 20.50
C TYR A 136 19.00 -15.39 21.83
N MET A 137 19.24 -14.11 22.16
CA MET A 137 20.03 -13.73 23.33
C MET A 137 19.19 -13.56 24.61
N SER A 138 17.85 -13.58 24.49
CA SER A 138 16.92 -13.44 25.62
C SER A 138 16.74 -14.77 26.38
N ASP A 139 16.71 -14.68 27.71
CA ASP A 139 16.50 -15.83 28.60
C ASP A 139 15.07 -16.40 28.48
N GLY A 140 14.85 -17.55 29.12
CA GLY A 140 13.54 -18.18 29.28
C GLY A 140 13.16 -19.17 28.17
N ASP A 141 11.97 -19.73 28.28
CA ASP A 141 11.46 -20.70 27.31
C ASP A 141 10.71 -20.00 26.18
N LYS A 142 11.00 -20.40 24.95
CA LYS A 142 10.34 -19.86 23.76
C LYS A 142 8.87 -20.23 23.77
N SER A 143 8.00 -19.22 23.82
CA SER A 143 6.57 -19.39 23.60
C SER A 143 6.17 -18.56 22.38
N TYR A 144 5.60 -19.21 21.36
CA TYR A 144 5.10 -18.50 20.19
C TYR A 144 3.68 -18.03 20.45
N TYR A 145 3.41 -16.75 20.21
CA TYR A 145 2.08 -16.15 20.15
C TYR A 145 1.18 -16.46 21.36
N SER A 146 1.77 -16.48 22.54
CA SER A 146 1.07 -16.74 23.79
C SER A 146 0.96 -15.47 24.62
N ARG A 147 0.07 -15.50 25.62
CA ARG A 147 -0.14 -14.37 26.52
C ARG A 147 1.15 -13.91 27.22
N VAL A 148 2.09 -14.80 27.53
CA VAL A 148 3.34 -14.38 28.21
C VAL A 148 4.16 -13.41 27.34
N VAL A 149 4.11 -13.54 26.01
CA VAL A 149 4.75 -12.59 25.08
C VAL A 149 4.07 -11.23 25.15
N GLY A 150 2.74 -11.18 25.27
CA GLY A 150 2.01 -9.92 25.49
C GLY A 150 2.39 -9.25 26.81
N LEU A 151 2.50 -10.03 27.90
CA LEU A 151 2.89 -9.54 29.23
C LEU A 151 4.35 -9.06 29.28
N ASP A 152 5.27 -9.77 28.63
CA ASP A 152 6.65 -9.32 28.46
C ASP A 152 6.70 -8.03 27.64
N GLY A 153 5.91 -7.93 26.58
CA GLY A 153 5.81 -6.72 25.78
C GLY A 153 5.25 -5.53 26.57
N TYR A 154 4.32 -5.75 27.50
CA TYR A 154 3.90 -4.72 28.46
C TYR A 154 5.09 -4.23 29.29
N ASP A 155 5.86 -5.16 29.89
CA ASP A 155 6.99 -4.79 30.74
C ASP A 155 8.07 -4.04 29.96
N LEU A 156 8.31 -4.45 28.71
CA LEU A 156 9.25 -3.78 27.81
C LEU A 156 8.76 -2.38 27.42
N VAL A 157 7.48 -2.18 27.13
CA VAL A 157 6.92 -0.85 26.83
C VAL A 157 7.12 0.09 28.02
N GLU A 158 6.75 -0.34 29.22
CA GLU A 158 6.89 0.50 30.42
C GLU A 158 8.37 0.74 30.78
N TRP A 159 9.23 -0.26 30.58
CA TRP A 159 10.66 -0.11 30.77
C TRP A 159 11.26 0.91 29.79
N LEU A 160 10.93 0.83 28.50
CA LEU A 160 11.39 1.76 27.46
C LEU A 160 10.87 3.18 27.72
N ALA A 161 9.63 3.32 28.18
CA ALA A 161 9.04 4.62 28.52
C ALA A 161 9.74 5.29 29.71
N ALA A 162 10.21 4.50 30.69
CA ALA A 162 10.84 5.00 31.91
C ALA A 162 12.30 5.45 31.73
N GLN A 163 12.93 5.20 30.58
CA GLN A 163 14.34 5.52 30.37
C GLN A 163 14.58 7.04 30.29
N GLU A 164 15.75 7.50 30.76
CA GLU A 164 16.07 8.94 30.80
C GLU A 164 16.09 9.61 29.42
N TRP A 165 16.36 8.84 28.37
CA TRP A 165 16.35 9.27 26.97
C TRP A 165 14.97 9.16 26.31
N SER A 166 13.97 8.61 26.99
CA SER A 166 12.61 8.46 26.48
C SER A 166 11.74 9.64 26.89
N ASN A 167 10.83 10.06 26.01
CA ASN A 167 9.79 11.04 26.33
C ASN A 167 8.54 10.42 26.99
N GLY A 168 8.58 9.12 27.31
CA GLY A 168 7.48 8.39 27.94
C GLY A 168 6.47 7.78 26.95
N LYS A 169 6.66 7.94 25.64
CA LYS A 169 5.79 7.34 24.62
C LYS A 169 6.53 6.27 23.82
N VAL A 170 5.90 5.11 23.70
CA VAL A 170 6.41 3.97 22.94
C VAL A 170 5.41 3.56 21.87
N ALA A 171 5.90 3.16 20.71
CA ALA A 171 5.09 2.51 19.67
C ALA A 171 5.71 1.20 19.24
N LEU A 172 4.88 0.23 18.84
CA LEU A 172 5.36 -0.97 18.17
C LEU A 172 5.24 -0.83 16.65
N TYR A 173 6.23 -1.35 15.93
CA TYR A 173 6.29 -1.31 14.47
C TYR A 173 6.82 -2.63 13.91
N GLY A 174 6.28 -3.02 12.75
CA GLY A 174 6.79 -4.11 11.94
C GLY A 174 5.72 -4.98 11.31
N ALA A 175 6.15 -5.88 10.43
CA ALA A 175 5.28 -6.80 9.72
C ALA A 175 5.32 -8.23 10.24
N SER A 176 4.36 -9.07 9.82
CA SER A 176 4.38 -10.52 10.07
C SER A 176 4.52 -10.85 11.56
N GLY A 177 5.52 -11.63 11.98
CA GLY A 177 5.74 -11.99 13.39
C GLY A 177 5.82 -10.79 14.33
N TYR A 178 6.37 -9.65 13.86
CA TYR A 178 6.34 -8.41 14.63
C TYR A 178 4.90 -7.95 14.83
N ALA A 179 4.09 -7.89 13.77
CA ALA A 179 2.69 -7.47 13.82
C ALA A 179 1.83 -8.37 14.71
N ILE A 180 2.06 -9.68 14.67
CA ILE A 180 1.33 -10.65 15.50
C ILE A 180 1.58 -10.41 16.98
N VAL A 181 2.85 -10.18 17.38
CA VAL A 181 3.15 -9.90 18.79
C VAL A 181 2.58 -8.57 19.24
N MET A 182 2.42 -7.56 18.36
CA MET A 182 1.80 -6.28 18.75
C MET A 182 0.38 -6.44 19.23
N TRP A 183 -0.42 -7.32 18.60
CA TRP A 183 -1.79 -7.56 19.03
C TRP A 183 -1.85 -8.11 20.46
N LEU A 184 -0.90 -8.98 20.82
CA LEU A 184 -0.76 -9.52 22.17
C LEU A 184 -0.32 -8.43 23.17
N VAL A 185 0.63 -7.57 22.79
CA VAL A 185 1.06 -6.46 23.65
C VAL A 185 -0.06 -5.45 23.87
N ALA A 186 -0.74 -5.04 22.80
CA ALA A 186 -1.83 -4.08 22.86
C ALA A 186 -3.03 -4.60 23.68
N ALA A 187 -3.29 -5.91 23.66
CA ALA A 187 -4.33 -6.53 24.48
C ALA A 187 -4.06 -6.42 25.99
N GLU A 188 -2.80 -6.33 26.41
CA GLU A 188 -2.44 -6.10 27.81
C GLU A 188 -2.45 -4.60 28.21
N GLN A 189 -2.75 -3.70 27.26
CA GLN A 189 -2.96 -2.26 27.46
C GLN A 189 -1.87 -1.54 28.27
N PRO A 190 -0.59 -1.52 27.82
CA PRO A 190 0.47 -0.78 28.50
C PRO A 190 0.17 0.73 28.47
N PRO A 191 0.16 1.45 29.61
CA PRO A 191 -0.17 2.87 29.67
C PRO A 191 0.71 3.76 28.79
N SER A 192 1.97 3.37 28.59
CA SER A 192 2.94 4.12 27.79
C SER A 192 2.91 3.75 26.30
N LEU A 193 2.08 2.78 25.89
CA LEU A 193 1.87 2.40 24.49
C LEU A 193 0.98 3.43 23.79
N ALA A 194 1.59 4.29 23.00
CA ALA A 194 0.90 5.37 22.31
C ALA A 194 0.41 5.00 20.90
N ALA A 195 1.03 4.01 20.24
CA ALA A 195 0.59 3.52 18.93
C ALA A 195 1.10 2.10 18.62
N ILE A 196 0.42 1.39 17.72
CA ILE A 196 0.94 0.17 17.07
C ILE A 196 0.78 0.30 15.55
N ILE A 197 1.74 -0.24 14.79
CA ILE A 197 1.67 -0.37 13.33
C ILE A 197 1.86 -1.85 12.97
N PRO A 198 0.82 -2.69 13.15
CA PRO A 198 0.88 -4.10 12.80
C PRO A 198 0.63 -4.28 11.29
N ILE A 199 1.70 -4.53 10.54
CA ILE A 199 1.64 -4.74 9.09
C ILE A 199 1.45 -6.24 8.83
N ASP A 200 0.35 -6.63 8.20
CA ASP A 200 0.12 -8.02 7.77
C ASP A 200 0.28 -9.08 8.88
N GLY A 201 -0.18 -8.77 10.09
CA GLY A 201 -0.15 -9.66 11.25
C GLY A 201 -1.49 -10.31 11.53
N MET A 202 -1.51 -11.65 11.62
CA MET A 202 -2.67 -12.42 12.08
C MET A 202 -3.03 -12.10 13.54
N THR A 203 -4.31 -12.24 13.88
CA THR A 203 -4.83 -12.16 15.26
C THR A 203 -5.30 -13.51 15.80
N ASP A 204 -5.59 -14.47 14.91
CA ASP A 204 -6.04 -15.81 15.28
C ASP A 204 -5.21 -16.88 14.56
N THR A 205 -4.20 -17.41 15.26
CA THR A 205 -3.28 -18.41 14.70
C THR A 205 -4.02 -19.67 14.23
N TYR A 206 -5.14 -20.05 14.84
CA TYR A 206 -5.89 -21.23 14.41
C TYR A 206 -6.58 -20.99 13.07
N ARG A 207 -7.31 -19.87 12.92
CA ARG A 207 -8.11 -19.57 11.72
C ARG A 207 -7.30 -19.02 10.54
N GLU A 208 -6.19 -18.36 10.85
CA GLU A 208 -5.49 -17.52 9.89
C GLU A 208 -4.16 -18.13 9.44
N MET A 209 -3.60 -19.08 10.19
CA MET A 209 -2.33 -19.72 9.85
C MET A 209 -2.37 -21.24 9.94
N ALA A 210 -2.74 -21.82 11.08
CA ALA A 210 -2.63 -23.26 11.29
C ALA A 210 -3.72 -24.05 10.55
N PHE A 211 -4.93 -23.48 10.42
CA PHE A 211 -6.05 -24.10 9.75
C PHE A 211 -6.84 -23.06 8.93
N LYS A 212 -7.33 -23.44 7.75
CA LYS A 212 -8.28 -22.66 6.95
C LYS A 212 -9.60 -23.41 6.88
N GLY A 213 -10.66 -22.86 7.49
CA GLY A 213 -11.95 -23.56 7.59
C GLY A 213 -11.86 -24.94 8.27
N GLY A 214 -10.89 -25.11 9.19
CA GLY A 214 -10.59 -26.36 9.89
C GLY A 214 -9.70 -27.35 9.12
N ILE A 215 -9.20 -27.00 7.94
CA ILE A 215 -8.26 -27.81 7.15
C ILE A 215 -6.82 -27.37 7.49
N PRO A 216 -5.90 -28.27 7.87
CA PRO A 216 -4.55 -27.87 8.24
C PRO A 216 -3.81 -27.22 7.08
N GLU A 217 -3.23 -26.06 7.34
CA GLU A 217 -2.29 -25.38 6.44
C GLU A 217 -0.94 -26.11 6.54
N THR A 218 -0.36 -26.50 5.41
CA THR A 218 0.81 -27.41 5.40
C THR A 218 2.08 -26.83 4.80
N GLN A 219 2.07 -25.57 4.33
CA GLN A 219 3.19 -25.09 3.48
C GLN A 219 3.62 -23.64 3.68
N PHE A 220 2.77 -22.72 4.13
CA PHE A 220 2.98 -21.32 3.77
C PHE A 220 4.21 -20.63 4.40
N ARG A 221 4.97 -19.95 3.53
CA ARG A 221 5.86 -18.83 3.84
C ARG A 221 5.81 -17.78 2.72
N GLU A 222 5.67 -16.53 3.18
CA GLU A 222 6.13 -15.28 2.56
C GLU A 222 5.20 -14.57 1.55
N VAL A 223 4.70 -13.42 1.99
CA VAL A 223 4.13 -12.33 1.18
C VAL A 223 4.88 -11.03 1.58
N TRP A 224 4.93 -10.01 0.70
CA TRP A 224 4.75 -8.56 0.95
C TRP A 224 5.79 -7.60 0.33
N GLU A 225 5.40 -6.97 -0.79
CA GLU A 225 6.08 -5.86 -1.49
C GLU A 225 5.53 -4.45 -1.08
N TRP A 226 4.35 -4.39 -0.43
CA TRP A 226 3.52 -3.18 -0.40
C TRP A 226 3.76 -2.22 0.77
N SER A 227 4.31 -2.73 1.88
CA SER A 227 4.48 -1.98 3.13
C SER A 227 5.61 -0.96 3.12
N ILE A 228 6.51 -1.05 2.13
CA ILE A 228 7.74 -0.24 2.02
C ILE A 228 7.72 0.74 0.84
N THR A 229 6.56 0.94 0.20
CA THR A 229 6.43 2.00 -0.82
C THR A 229 6.63 3.36 -0.17
N GLU A 230 7.16 4.33 -0.93
CA GLU A 230 7.42 5.68 -0.43
C GLU A 230 6.16 6.35 0.14
N GLU A 231 5.02 6.21 -0.56
CA GLU A 231 3.72 6.68 -0.05
C GLU A 231 3.34 6.00 1.27
N SER A 232 3.52 4.68 1.40
CA SER A 232 3.20 3.96 2.65
C SER A 232 4.07 4.44 3.81
N LEU A 233 5.37 4.64 3.59
CA LEU A 233 6.29 5.15 4.60
C LEU A 233 5.93 6.59 5.03
N LEU A 234 5.58 7.46 4.08
CA LEU A 234 5.14 8.83 4.38
C LEU A 234 3.83 8.84 5.20
N ARG A 235 2.88 7.95 4.87
CA ARG A 235 1.65 7.79 5.65
C ARG A 235 1.93 7.25 7.05
N GLN A 236 2.75 6.20 7.19
CA GLN A 236 3.14 5.69 8.50
C GLN A 236 3.78 6.78 9.36
N LYS A 237 4.69 7.58 8.78
CA LYS A 237 5.31 8.72 9.45
C LYS A 237 4.28 9.76 9.90
N ALA A 238 3.34 10.17 9.04
CA ALA A 238 2.30 11.13 9.41
C ALA A 238 1.45 10.63 10.59
N PHE A 239 1.09 9.34 10.59
CA PHE A 239 0.36 8.72 11.69
C PHE A 239 1.16 8.74 13.01
N LEU A 240 2.43 8.33 12.97
CA LEU A 240 3.30 8.36 14.16
C LEU A 240 3.55 9.79 14.65
N ASP A 241 3.79 10.73 13.75
CA ASP A 241 3.97 12.15 14.09
C ASP A 241 2.72 12.70 14.82
N THR A 242 1.50 12.28 14.43
CA THR A 242 0.27 12.66 15.15
C THR A 242 0.23 12.13 16.56
N TYR A 243 0.29 10.80 16.72
CA TYR A 243 -0.02 10.17 18.00
C TYR A 243 1.17 10.16 18.96
N LEU A 244 2.39 10.01 18.44
CA LEU A 244 3.61 10.02 19.24
C LEU A 244 4.11 11.43 19.50
N LEU A 245 4.20 12.26 18.48
CA LEU A 245 4.76 13.61 18.63
C LEU A 245 3.70 14.69 18.92
N GLY A 246 2.41 14.37 18.87
CA GLY A 246 1.34 15.35 19.07
C GLY A 246 1.27 16.40 17.97
N LYS A 247 1.91 16.15 16.82
CA LYS A 247 1.88 17.07 15.68
C LYS A 247 0.50 17.03 15.06
N GLN A 248 0.01 18.18 14.60
CA GLN A 248 -1.08 18.16 13.63
C GLN A 248 -0.48 17.59 12.33
N THR A 249 -1.09 16.55 11.76
CA THR A 249 -0.70 15.96 10.45
C THR A 249 -1.93 15.83 9.54
N GLU A 250 -1.75 15.37 8.30
CA GLU A 250 -2.86 15.05 7.39
C GLU A 250 -3.78 13.91 7.90
N VAL A 251 -3.38 13.14 8.91
CA VAL A 251 -4.13 11.96 9.41
C VAL A 251 -5.55 12.29 9.84
N GLN A 252 -5.79 13.49 10.37
CA GLN A 252 -7.13 13.95 10.77
C GLN A 252 -8.13 14.09 9.61
N PHE A 253 -7.65 14.07 8.36
CA PHE A 253 -8.48 14.15 7.15
C PHE A 253 -8.56 12.83 6.39
N TRP A 254 -7.88 11.79 6.85
CA TRP A 254 -7.91 10.51 6.16
C TRP A 254 -9.24 9.80 6.36
N PRO A 255 -9.78 9.16 5.31
CA PRO A 255 -10.85 8.18 5.46
C PRO A 255 -10.34 6.98 6.28
N LYS A 256 -11.22 6.39 7.10
CA LYS A 256 -10.85 5.27 7.98
C LYS A 256 -10.39 4.04 7.19
N VAL A 257 -10.96 3.85 6.01
CA VAL A 257 -10.67 2.69 5.15
C VAL A 257 -10.18 3.16 3.80
N ARG A 258 -9.05 2.60 3.39
CA ARG A 258 -8.52 2.67 2.03
C ARG A 258 -8.41 1.26 1.51
N TYR A 259 -8.91 1.00 0.29
CA TYR A 259 -8.89 -0.33 -0.31
C TYR A 259 -8.61 -0.24 -1.81
N ALA A 260 -7.94 -1.24 -2.37
CA ALA A 260 -7.73 -1.31 -3.82
C ALA A 260 -8.97 -1.90 -4.49
N MET A 261 -9.52 -1.26 -5.51
CA MET A 261 -10.49 -1.83 -6.44
C MET A 261 -9.74 -2.44 -7.62
N ARG A 262 -9.58 -3.77 -7.60
CA ARG A 262 -8.73 -4.51 -8.55
C ARG A 262 -9.48 -4.80 -9.84
N GLU A 263 -8.83 -4.64 -10.99
CA GLU A 263 -9.44 -4.94 -12.30
C GLU A 263 -8.73 -6.09 -13.03
N LYS A 264 -7.40 -6.14 -12.95
CA LYS A 264 -6.50 -7.19 -13.43
C LYS A 264 -5.14 -7.05 -12.73
N TYR A 265 -4.18 -7.91 -13.05
CA TYR A 265 -2.81 -7.86 -12.54
C TYR A 265 -2.22 -6.43 -12.51
N TYR A 266 -1.83 -5.97 -11.31
CA TYR A 266 -1.34 -4.62 -10.98
C TYR A 266 -2.15 -3.44 -11.53
N THR A 267 -3.38 -3.67 -11.98
CA THR A 267 -4.27 -2.65 -12.52
C THR A 267 -5.49 -2.54 -11.63
N GLY A 268 -5.74 -1.33 -11.17
CA GLY A 268 -6.86 -0.99 -10.32
C GLY A 268 -6.73 0.45 -9.84
N GLU A 269 -7.64 0.84 -8.97
CA GLU A 269 -7.67 2.18 -8.38
C GLU A 269 -7.75 2.07 -6.86
N TRP A 270 -7.22 3.06 -6.15
CA TRP A 270 -7.48 3.17 -4.72
C TRP A 270 -8.85 3.79 -4.51
N ARG A 271 -9.57 3.24 -3.53
CA ARG A 271 -10.86 3.74 -3.06
C ARG A 271 -10.83 3.93 -1.57
N TYR A 272 -11.82 4.67 -1.11
CA TYR A 272 -11.92 5.08 0.27
C TYR A 272 -13.33 4.85 0.77
N SER A 273 -13.43 4.52 2.06
CA SER A 273 -14.70 4.41 2.74
C SER A 273 -14.57 4.90 4.18
N SER A 274 -15.71 5.27 4.75
CA SER A 274 -15.81 5.69 6.14
C SER A 274 -15.74 4.51 7.11
N ASP A 275 -15.98 3.28 6.65
CA ASP A 275 -15.94 2.07 7.47
C ASP A 275 -15.70 0.78 6.65
N PHE A 276 -15.47 -0.34 7.34
CA PHE A 276 -15.41 -1.68 6.76
C PHE A 276 -16.23 -2.67 7.62
N PRO A 277 -17.20 -3.43 7.06
CA PRO A 277 -17.62 -3.49 5.66
C PRO A 277 -18.07 -2.14 5.08
N ILE A 278 -17.98 -1.98 3.76
CA ILE A 278 -18.28 -0.71 3.09
C ILE A 278 -19.77 -0.37 3.32
N PRO A 279 -20.12 0.83 3.83
CA PRO A 279 -21.50 1.16 4.18
C PRO A 279 -22.49 1.06 3.02
N GLU A 280 -22.05 1.34 1.80
CA GLU A 280 -22.87 1.27 0.58
C GLU A 280 -23.00 -0.15 0.00
N THR A 281 -22.49 -1.18 0.69
CA THR A 281 -22.57 -2.56 0.21
C THR A 281 -24.01 -3.08 0.16
N ASP A 282 -24.41 -3.53 -1.02
CA ASP A 282 -25.61 -4.32 -1.28
C ASP A 282 -25.23 -5.81 -1.43
N TYR A 283 -25.65 -6.63 -0.48
CA TYR A 283 -25.33 -8.06 -0.45
C TYR A 283 -26.27 -8.88 -1.35
N GLN A 284 -25.84 -9.11 -2.59
CA GLN A 284 -26.66 -9.78 -3.59
C GLN A 284 -26.43 -11.30 -3.62
N LYS A 285 -27.53 -12.06 -3.70
CA LYS A 285 -27.52 -13.53 -3.83
C LYS A 285 -27.63 -13.96 -5.29
N LEU A 286 -26.80 -14.91 -5.66
CA LEU A 286 -26.71 -15.51 -6.99
C LEU A 286 -26.83 -17.03 -6.85
N PHE A 287 -28.02 -17.55 -7.12
CA PHE A 287 -28.38 -18.96 -6.99
C PHE A 287 -27.83 -19.81 -8.14
N LEU A 288 -27.39 -21.02 -7.83
CA LEU A 288 -26.86 -21.96 -8.82
C LEU A 288 -27.96 -22.49 -9.75
N THR A 289 -27.59 -22.77 -11.00
CA THR A 289 -28.49 -23.31 -12.03
C THR A 289 -27.99 -24.66 -12.59
N PRO A 290 -28.88 -25.50 -13.16
CA PRO A 290 -28.47 -26.79 -13.73
C PRO A 290 -27.59 -26.64 -14.98
N SER A 291 -27.60 -25.47 -15.63
CA SER A 291 -26.73 -25.15 -16.78
C SER A 291 -25.33 -24.68 -16.37
N GLN A 292 -24.93 -24.87 -15.11
CA GLN A 292 -23.65 -24.41 -14.58
C GLN A 292 -23.47 -22.88 -14.76
N SER A 293 -24.52 -22.13 -14.39
CA SER A 293 -24.51 -20.67 -14.31
C SER A 293 -25.09 -20.22 -12.97
N VAL A 294 -25.17 -18.90 -12.76
CA VAL A 294 -25.85 -18.31 -11.60
C VAL A 294 -27.01 -17.41 -12.02
N SER A 295 -27.96 -17.21 -11.11
CA SER A 295 -29.21 -16.46 -11.33
C SER A 295 -29.60 -15.69 -10.08
N TYR A 296 -30.18 -14.50 -10.25
CA TYR A 296 -30.79 -13.76 -9.13
C TYR A 296 -32.02 -14.46 -8.54
N VAL A 297 -32.62 -15.38 -9.29
CA VAL A 297 -33.82 -16.13 -8.90
C VAL A 297 -33.46 -17.58 -8.65
N GLN A 298 -33.88 -18.09 -7.49
CA GLN A 298 -33.74 -19.50 -7.12
C GLN A 298 -34.55 -20.40 -8.05
N GLN A 299 -34.00 -21.59 -8.35
CA GLN A 299 -34.67 -22.55 -9.22
C GLN A 299 -35.91 -23.13 -8.53
N PRO A 300 -37.06 -23.21 -9.22
CA PRO A 300 -38.32 -23.69 -8.62
C PRO A 300 -38.32 -25.20 -8.37
N SER A 301 -37.50 -25.96 -9.11
CA SER A 301 -37.37 -27.41 -8.98
C SER A 301 -36.02 -27.82 -8.39
N HIS A 302 -36.00 -28.96 -7.71
CA HIS A 302 -34.76 -29.55 -7.21
C HIS A 302 -33.90 -30.09 -8.36
N HIS A 303 -32.62 -29.72 -8.34
CA HIS A 303 -31.57 -30.22 -9.22
C HIS A 303 -30.36 -30.69 -8.39
N LYS A 304 -29.54 -31.56 -8.98
CA LYS A 304 -28.26 -31.96 -8.43
C LYS A 304 -27.19 -32.09 -9.50
N LEU A 305 -25.95 -31.72 -9.16
CA LEU A 305 -24.75 -31.94 -9.96
C LEU A 305 -23.74 -32.73 -9.14
N SER A 306 -22.95 -33.57 -9.79
CA SER A 306 -21.92 -34.40 -9.16
C SER A 306 -20.53 -34.07 -9.68
N PHE A 307 -19.52 -34.28 -8.86
CA PHE A 307 -18.11 -34.21 -9.22
C PHE A 307 -17.30 -35.19 -8.37
N ASP A 308 -16.18 -35.70 -8.89
CA ASP A 308 -15.22 -36.44 -8.08
C ASP A 308 -14.72 -35.54 -6.94
N ALA A 309 -14.89 -36.00 -5.70
CA ALA A 309 -14.62 -35.21 -4.51
C ALA A 309 -13.13 -34.84 -4.38
N LYS A 310 -12.21 -35.47 -5.11
CA LYS A 310 -10.76 -35.24 -4.99
C LYS A 310 -10.14 -34.57 -6.21
N THR A 311 -10.66 -34.80 -7.41
CA THR A 311 -9.96 -34.42 -8.66
C THR A 311 -10.73 -33.51 -9.60
N GLU A 312 -12.04 -33.35 -9.43
CA GLU A 312 -12.87 -32.56 -10.36
C GLU A 312 -13.32 -31.23 -9.76
N GLU A 313 -13.68 -30.30 -10.66
CA GLU A 313 -14.21 -28.98 -10.35
C GLU A 313 -15.57 -28.79 -11.05
N LEU A 314 -16.49 -28.06 -10.40
CA LEU A 314 -17.70 -27.52 -11.04
C LEU A 314 -17.55 -26.00 -11.22
N GLU A 315 -17.67 -25.52 -12.45
CA GLU A 315 -17.60 -24.08 -12.77
C GLU A 315 -18.99 -23.49 -13.02
N PHE A 316 -19.41 -22.50 -12.24
CA PHE A 316 -20.63 -21.74 -12.49
C PHE A 316 -20.29 -20.36 -13.07
N LYS A 317 -20.74 -20.09 -14.30
CA LYS A 317 -20.38 -18.87 -15.04
C LYS A 317 -21.48 -17.80 -14.96
N TRP A 318 -21.06 -16.55 -14.78
CA TRP A 318 -21.96 -15.39 -14.80
C TRP A 318 -21.49 -14.33 -15.80
N PRO A 319 -22.20 -14.15 -16.94
CA PRO A 319 -21.88 -13.08 -17.88
C PRO A 319 -22.32 -11.72 -17.33
N ILE A 320 -21.37 -10.78 -17.20
CA ILE A 320 -21.61 -9.44 -16.69
C ILE A 320 -22.11 -8.54 -17.83
N ARG A 321 -23.31 -7.97 -17.69
CA ARG A 321 -23.94 -7.16 -18.75
C ARG A 321 -23.73 -5.66 -18.61
N GLU A 322 -23.82 -5.12 -17.38
CA GLU A 322 -23.84 -3.67 -17.13
C GLU A 322 -22.64 -3.19 -16.31
N GLY A 323 -21.65 -4.06 -16.09
CA GLY A 323 -20.54 -3.84 -15.17
C GLY A 323 -20.90 -4.30 -13.75
N LEU A 324 -19.90 -4.72 -12.98
CA LEU A 324 -20.07 -5.18 -11.61
C LEU A 324 -18.85 -4.78 -10.79
N GLU A 325 -19.06 -4.24 -9.60
CA GLU A 325 -18.01 -3.99 -8.64
C GLU A 325 -18.42 -4.56 -7.29
N PHE A 326 -17.50 -5.25 -6.62
CA PHE A 326 -17.72 -5.70 -5.26
C PHE A 326 -16.46 -5.52 -4.44
N ALA A 327 -16.63 -5.29 -3.14
CA ALA A 327 -15.54 -5.20 -2.17
C ALA A 327 -16.04 -5.54 -0.76
N GLY A 328 -15.40 -6.51 -0.10
CA GLY A 328 -15.74 -6.93 1.26
C GLY A 328 -15.78 -8.45 1.41
N HIS A 329 -16.40 -8.91 2.49
CA HIS A 329 -16.65 -10.34 2.73
C HIS A 329 -17.64 -10.88 1.70
N ALA A 330 -17.39 -12.09 1.19
CA ALA A 330 -18.34 -12.86 0.40
C ALA A 330 -18.57 -14.21 1.07
N LYS A 331 -19.66 -14.89 0.71
CA LYS A 331 -19.88 -16.26 1.16
C LYS A 331 -20.51 -17.13 0.10
N MET A 332 -20.28 -18.43 0.21
CA MET A 332 -20.98 -19.44 -0.58
C MET A 332 -21.82 -20.31 0.35
N LYS A 333 -23.14 -20.32 0.18
CA LYS A 333 -24.01 -21.32 0.82
C LYS A 333 -24.26 -22.43 -0.18
N ILE A 334 -23.96 -23.68 0.20
CA ILE A 334 -24.26 -24.84 -0.63
C ILE A 334 -24.82 -25.99 0.20
N TRP A 335 -25.72 -26.76 -0.42
CA TRP A 335 -26.22 -28.01 0.12
C TRP A 335 -25.46 -29.17 -0.50
N VAL A 336 -24.79 -29.96 0.34
CA VAL A 336 -23.85 -31.00 -0.11
C VAL A 336 -24.21 -32.38 0.42
N GLU A 337 -23.94 -33.38 -0.41
CA GLU A 337 -24.00 -34.81 -0.10
C GLU A 337 -22.69 -35.44 -0.59
N VAL A 338 -22.19 -36.48 0.09
CA VAL A 338 -21.04 -37.27 -0.36
C VAL A 338 -21.38 -38.76 -0.37
N GLN A 339 -20.93 -39.46 -1.41
CA GLN A 339 -21.03 -40.92 -1.55
C GLN A 339 -19.65 -41.52 -1.69
N GLY A 340 -19.34 -42.59 -0.94
CA GLY A 340 -17.99 -43.17 -0.88
C GLY A 340 -17.03 -42.44 0.06
N GLY A 341 -17.55 -41.51 0.85
CA GLY A 341 -16.91 -40.81 1.96
C GLY A 341 -17.94 -40.39 3.01
N ASP A 342 -17.50 -39.80 4.10
CA ASP A 342 -18.33 -39.37 5.24
C ASP A 342 -18.00 -37.95 5.72
N ASN A 343 -17.12 -37.25 4.98
CA ASN A 343 -16.63 -35.91 5.26
C ASN A 343 -16.16 -35.30 3.93
N LEU A 344 -16.13 -33.97 3.83
CA LEU A 344 -15.77 -33.29 2.59
C LEU A 344 -15.00 -32.00 2.89
N ASP A 345 -13.85 -31.82 2.24
CA ASP A 345 -13.14 -30.56 2.11
C ASP A 345 -13.65 -29.85 0.86
N LEU A 346 -14.21 -28.66 1.04
CA LEU A 346 -14.76 -27.83 -0.03
C LEU A 346 -13.89 -26.60 -0.23
N PHE A 347 -13.58 -26.33 -1.49
CA PHE A 347 -12.77 -25.21 -1.93
C PHE A 347 -13.61 -24.37 -2.90
N ILE A 348 -13.70 -23.07 -2.61
CA ILE A 348 -14.39 -22.09 -3.45
C ILE A 348 -13.34 -21.17 -4.05
N THR A 349 -13.32 -21.06 -5.37
CA THR A 349 -12.45 -20.10 -6.08
C THR A 349 -13.30 -19.14 -6.91
N LEU A 350 -13.08 -17.85 -6.74
CA LEU A 350 -13.67 -16.83 -7.61
C LEU A 350 -12.66 -16.43 -8.69
N ARG A 351 -12.92 -16.72 -9.96
CA ARG A 351 -12.06 -16.35 -11.10
C ARG A 351 -12.75 -15.28 -11.95
N LYS A 352 -11.94 -14.51 -12.67
CA LYS A 352 -12.41 -13.56 -13.69
C LYS A 352 -11.95 -14.04 -15.05
N ARG A 353 -12.84 -14.04 -16.03
CA ARG A 353 -12.50 -14.13 -17.45
C ARG A 353 -12.90 -12.86 -18.16
N ASP A 354 -12.09 -12.41 -19.11
CA ASP A 354 -12.43 -11.27 -19.95
C ASP A 354 -13.52 -11.62 -20.98
N LYS A 355 -13.94 -10.63 -21.76
CA LYS A 355 -14.95 -10.79 -22.83
C LYS A 355 -14.62 -11.86 -23.88
N ASP A 356 -13.34 -12.18 -24.05
CA ASP A 356 -12.86 -13.18 -25.01
C ASP A 356 -12.72 -14.57 -24.36
N GLY A 357 -13.09 -14.68 -23.07
CA GLY A 357 -13.07 -15.92 -22.30
C GLY A 357 -11.72 -16.27 -21.72
N LYS A 358 -10.74 -15.36 -21.75
CA LYS A 358 -9.40 -15.58 -21.22
C LYS A 358 -9.35 -15.26 -19.72
N ASP A 359 -8.66 -16.09 -18.94
CA ASP A 359 -8.48 -15.86 -17.50
C ASP A 359 -7.70 -14.56 -17.23
N VAL A 360 -8.22 -13.79 -16.26
CA VAL A 360 -7.64 -12.55 -15.76
C VAL A 360 -7.10 -12.81 -14.36
N TYR A 361 -5.79 -12.67 -14.23
CA TYR A 361 -5.09 -13.00 -12.99
C TYR A 361 -4.87 -11.80 -12.08
N PHE A 362 -4.66 -12.10 -10.81
CA PHE A 362 -4.38 -11.17 -9.73
C PHE A 362 -3.16 -11.64 -8.93
N PRO A 363 -2.41 -10.70 -8.31
CA PRO A 363 -1.36 -11.07 -7.37
C PRO A 363 -1.94 -11.88 -6.21
N TRP A 364 -1.33 -13.02 -5.90
CA TRP A 364 -1.66 -13.85 -4.76
C TRP A 364 -0.40 -14.15 -3.95
N LEU A 365 -0.48 -13.92 -2.64
CA LEU A 365 0.62 -14.12 -1.69
C LEU A 365 1.96 -13.50 -2.18
N THR A 366 1.88 -12.40 -2.97
CA THR A 366 2.97 -11.61 -3.62
C THR A 366 4.09 -12.41 -4.30
N THR A 367 3.90 -13.70 -4.51
CA THR A 367 4.88 -14.59 -5.14
C THR A 367 4.30 -15.23 -6.40
N VAL A 368 3.00 -15.04 -6.64
CA VAL A 368 2.29 -15.63 -7.77
C VAL A 368 1.45 -14.57 -8.48
N ASP A 369 1.73 -14.40 -9.77
CA ASP A 369 1.03 -13.45 -10.64
C ASP A 369 -0.23 -14.04 -11.29
N THR A 370 -0.42 -15.35 -11.19
CA THR A 370 -1.54 -16.12 -11.77
C THR A 370 -2.65 -16.44 -10.76
N GLY A 371 -2.83 -15.62 -9.72
CA GLY A 371 -3.85 -15.83 -8.70
C GLY A 371 -5.29 -15.51 -9.17
N PRO A 372 -6.31 -16.09 -8.53
CA PRO A 372 -7.71 -15.75 -8.78
C PRO A 372 -8.14 -14.52 -7.95
N ILE A 373 -9.42 -14.17 -8.00
CA ILE A 373 -9.96 -13.02 -7.27
C ILE A 373 -9.91 -13.26 -5.76
N GLY A 374 -10.32 -14.44 -5.31
CA GLY A 374 -10.42 -14.80 -3.91
C GLY A 374 -10.82 -16.26 -3.69
N PHE A 375 -10.76 -16.67 -2.43
CA PHE A 375 -10.86 -18.06 -2.01
C PHE A 375 -11.76 -18.25 -0.79
N GLY A 376 -12.34 -19.44 -0.69
CA GLY A 376 -13.01 -19.93 0.52
C GLY A 376 -12.74 -21.41 0.75
N TRP A 377 -12.74 -21.83 2.01
CA TRP A 377 -12.46 -23.21 2.42
C TRP A 377 -13.36 -23.64 3.56
N LEU A 378 -13.82 -24.88 3.53
CA LEU A 378 -14.51 -25.48 4.68
C LEU A 378 -14.44 -27.00 4.64
N ARG A 379 -14.10 -27.61 5.78
CA ARG A 379 -14.37 -29.02 6.02
C ARG A 379 -15.78 -29.20 6.57
N THR A 380 -16.59 -30.08 6.00
CA THR A 380 -18.02 -30.22 6.38
C THR A 380 -18.20 -30.62 7.83
N SER A 381 -17.36 -31.47 8.42
CA SER A 381 -17.38 -31.75 9.87
C SER A 381 -17.15 -30.51 10.76
N ARG A 382 -16.63 -29.40 10.21
CA ARG A 382 -16.37 -28.13 10.89
C ARG A 382 -17.39 -27.04 10.56
N ARG A 383 -18.52 -27.40 9.94
CA ARG A 383 -19.61 -26.49 9.50
C ARG A 383 -20.46 -25.86 10.60
N GLU A 384 -20.19 -26.16 11.88
CA GLU A 384 -20.95 -25.57 13.00
C GLU A 384 -20.64 -24.07 13.10
N LEU A 385 -21.67 -23.23 13.00
CA LEU A 385 -21.57 -21.79 13.13
C LEU A 385 -21.57 -21.35 14.61
N ASP A 386 -20.81 -20.30 14.90
CA ASP A 386 -21.01 -19.44 16.05
C ASP A 386 -22.05 -18.37 15.65
N GLU A 387 -23.30 -18.59 16.04
CA GLU A 387 -24.43 -17.72 15.68
C GLU A 387 -24.27 -16.29 16.21
N ALA A 388 -23.51 -16.09 17.30
CA ALA A 388 -23.31 -14.77 17.88
C ALA A 388 -22.30 -13.93 17.09
N LYS A 389 -21.38 -14.58 16.38
CA LYS A 389 -20.34 -13.91 15.56
C LYS A 389 -20.63 -13.92 14.07
N SER A 390 -21.42 -14.88 13.61
CA SER A 390 -21.81 -14.98 12.22
C SER A 390 -22.70 -13.79 11.82
N THR A 391 -22.44 -13.22 10.66
CA THR A 391 -23.31 -12.23 10.05
C THR A 391 -24.02 -12.85 8.84
N PRO A 392 -25.07 -12.21 8.29
CA PRO A 392 -25.71 -12.72 7.08
C PRO A 392 -24.77 -12.90 5.89
N TRP A 393 -23.60 -12.25 5.86
CA TRP A 393 -22.64 -12.28 4.74
C TRP A 393 -21.27 -12.86 5.09
N GLN A 394 -20.96 -13.08 6.38
CA GLN A 394 -19.71 -13.67 6.85
C GLN A 394 -20.03 -14.78 7.85
N PRO A 395 -19.97 -16.06 7.43
CA PRO A 395 -20.16 -17.17 8.36
C PRO A 395 -18.96 -17.28 9.29
N TYR A 396 -19.20 -17.41 10.59
CA TYR A 396 -18.15 -17.62 11.59
C TYR A 396 -18.29 -19.04 12.15
N HIS A 397 -17.31 -19.91 11.91
CA HIS A 397 -17.36 -21.29 12.38
C HIS A 397 -16.76 -21.43 13.79
N SER A 398 -17.42 -22.22 14.65
CA SER A 398 -17.04 -22.41 16.05
C SER A 398 -15.66 -23.09 16.17
N HIS A 399 -15.44 -24.08 15.30
CA HIS A 399 -14.32 -25.02 15.29
C HIS A 399 -14.06 -25.75 16.62
N GLN A 400 -15.03 -25.76 17.55
CA GLN A 400 -14.86 -26.35 18.89
C GLN A 400 -14.85 -27.88 18.88
N ARG A 401 -15.42 -28.50 17.85
CA ARG A 401 -15.52 -29.96 17.67
C ARG A 401 -15.63 -30.33 16.21
N ASP A 402 -15.45 -31.62 15.92
CA ASP A 402 -15.95 -32.22 14.69
C ASP A 402 -17.40 -32.65 14.93
N LEU A 403 -18.29 -32.32 13.99
CA LEU A 403 -19.64 -32.87 13.96
C LEU A 403 -19.61 -34.33 13.50
N GLU A 404 -20.71 -35.05 13.80
CA GLU A 404 -20.89 -36.42 13.36
C GLU A 404 -20.65 -36.58 11.85
N PRO A 405 -20.01 -37.69 11.42
CA PRO A 405 -19.80 -37.98 10.01
C PRO A 405 -21.11 -37.97 9.22
N LEU A 406 -21.04 -37.51 7.96
CA LEU A 406 -22.18 -37.47 7.07
C LEU A 406 -22.67 -38.89 6.77
N LYS A 407 -23.96 -39.13 6.95
CA LYS A 407 -24.57 -40.41 6.61
C LYS A 407 -24.73 -40.53 5.09
N PRO A 408 -24.75 -41.75 4.54
CA PRO A 408 -25.05 -41.96 3.13
C PRO A 408 -26.39 -41.31 2.73
N ASN A 409 -26.38 -40.51 1.67
CA ASN A 409 -27.52 -39.72 1.18
C ASN A 409 -28.01 -38.59 2.11
N GLU A 410 -27.24 -38.22 3.13
CA GLU A 410 -27.54 -37.05 3.95
C GLU A 410 -27.12 -35.77 3.22
N VAL A 411 -28.08 -34.86 3.02
CA VAL A 411 -27.83 -33.54 2.43
C VAL A 411 -27.73 -32.51 3.55
N VAL A 412 -26.58 -31.86 3.68
CA VAL A 412 -26.35 -30.85 4.72
C VAL A 412 -26.05 -29.47 4.12
N PRO A 413 -26.52 -28.38 4.74
CA PRO A 413 -26.11 -27.04 4.35
C PRO A 413 -24.71 -26.75 4.91
N VAL A 414 -23.91 -26.03 4.13
CA VAL A 414 -22.66 -25.43 4.58
C VAL A 414 -22.58 -23.99 4.09
N GLU A 415 -22.05 -23.12 4.94
CA GLU A 415 -21.78 -21.72 4.61
C GLU A 415 -20.27 -21.50 4.62
N ILE A 416 -19.67 -21.27 3.46
CA ILE A 416 -18.23 -21.15 3.28
C ILE A 416 -17.89 -19.67 3.21
N GLU A 417 -17.05 -19.19 4.14
CA GLU A 417 -16.50 -17.85 4.06
C GLU A 417 -15.59 -17.76 2.84
N ILE A 418 -15.84 -16.77 1.98
CA ILE A 418 -14.88 -16.36 0.96
C ILE A 418 -14.17 -15.14 1.54
N GLN A 419 -12.85 -15.21 1.60
CA GLN A 419 -12.03 -14.16 2.19
C GLN A 419 -12.35 -12.78 1.61
N PRO A 420 -12.27 -11.70 2.42
CA PRO A 420 -12.46 -10.35 1.95
C PRO A 420 -11.68 -10.04 0.69
N THR A 421 -12.37 -9.54 -0.32
CA THR A 421 -11.75 -9.31 -1.61
C THR A 421 -12.48 -8.22 -2.37
N SER A 422 -11.85 -7.67 -3.40
CA SER A 422 -12.42 -6.62 -4.24
C SER A 422 -12.17 -6.87 -5.71
N CYS A 423 -13.14 -6.60 -6.58
CA CYS A 423 -12.95 -6.74 -8.02
C CYS A 423 -13.94 -5.91 -8.82
N ARG A 424 -13.44 -5.32 -9.91
CA ARG A 424 -14.21 -4.65 -10.96
C ARG A 424 -14.31 -5.56 -12.18
N PHE A 425 -15.51 -5.69 -12.73
CA PHE A 425 -15.85 -6.36 -13.98
C PHE A 425 -16.41 -5.35 -14.97
N ARG A 426 -15.94 -5.43 -16.21
CA ARG A 426 -16.49 -4.67 -17.34
C ARG A 426 -17.66 -5.44 -17.96
N PRO A 427 -18.58 -4.76 -18.66
CA PRO A 427 -19.53 -5.42 -19.55
C PRO A 427 -18.83 -6.41 -20.49
N GLY A 428 -19.32 -7.65 -20.55
CA GLY A 428 -18.75 -8.75 -21.32
C GLY A 428 -17.83 -9.67 -20.52
N ASP A 429 -17.26 -9.22 -19.40
CA ASP A 429 -16.47 -10.09 -18.51
C ASP A 429 -17.36 -11.20 -17.89
N TYR A 430 -16.72 -12.25 -17.39
CA TYR A 430 -17.37 -13.35 -16.68
C TYR A 430 -16.81 -13.49 -15.27
N LEU A 431 -17.70 -13.54 -14.27
CA LEU A 431 -17.37 -14.15 -12.99
C LEU A 431 -17.52 -15.66 -13.11
N VAL A 432 -16.50 -16.41 -12.69
CA VAL A 432 -16.51 -17.87 -12.66
C VAL A 432 -16.37 -18.32 -11.21
N VAL A 433 -17.40 -18.97 -10.69
CA VAL A 433 -17.43 -19.54 -9.35
C VAL A 433 -17.07 -21.00 -9.47
N VAL A 434 -15.97 -21.41 -8.85
CA VAL A 434 -15.52 -22.80 -8.89
C VAL A 434 -15.77 -23.45 -7.54
N VAL A 435 -16.42 -24.61 -7.56
CA VAL A 435 -16.56 -25.50 -6.40
C VAL A 435 -15.74 -26.74 -6.67
N SER A 436 -14.76 -27.03 -5.81
CA SER A 436 -13.87 -28.17 -5.96
C SER A 436 -13.56 -28.84 -4.62
N GLY A 437 -12.92 -30.00 -4.71
CA GLY A 437 -12.40 -30.73 -3.55
C GLY A 437 -10.88 -30.61 -3.36
N HIS A 438 -10.25 -29.63 -4.01
CA HIS A 438 -8.81 -29.38 -3.89
C HIS A 438 -8.48 -27.90 -4.12
N ASP A 439 -7.28 -27.49 -3.71
CA ASP A 439 -6.76 -26.15 -3.98
C ASP A 439 -6.69 -25.82 -5.47
N TYR A 440 -6.69 -24.53 -5.78
CA TYR A 440 -6.48 -24.03 -7.13
C TYR A 440 -5.18 -24.57 -7.76
N GLY A 441 -5.33 -25.22 -8.92
CA GLY A 441 -4.30 -26.10 -9.50
C GLY A 441 -3.21 -25.40 -10.32
N GLU A 442 -3.33 -24.10 -10.62
CA GLU A 442 -2.42 -23.40 -11.55
C GLU A 442 -1.11 -22.92 -10.91
N TYR A 443 -0.88 -23.27 -9.64
CA TYR A 443 0.30 -22.85 -8.92
C TYR A 443 1.51 -23.78 -9.09
N PRO A 444 2.73 -23.26 -9.33
CA PRO A 444 3.93 -24.09 -9.41
C PRO A 444 4.09 -24.97 -8.17
N LYS A 445 4.35 -26.28 -8.34
CA LYS A 445 4.42 -27.26 -7.23
C LYS A 445 5.49 -26.95 -6.17
N GLY A 446 6.43 -26.04 -6.45
CA GLY A 446 7.47 -25.57 -5.51
C GLY A 446 7.29 -24.13 -5.02
N ALA A 447 6.24 -23.41 -5.44
CA ALA A 447 5.95 -22.09 -4.89
C ALA A 447 5.49 -22.24 -3.43
N PRO A 448 5.97 -21.41 -2.49
CA PRO A 448 5.72 -21.53 -1.05
C PRO A 448 4.32 -21.02 -0.66
N ILE A 449 3.30 -21.46 -1.38
CA ILE A 449 1.90 -21.05 -1.18
C ILE A 449 1.16 -22.04 -0.27
N SER A 450 0.07 -21.59 0.38
CA SER A 450 -0.76 -22.48 1.18
C SER A 450 -1.37 -23.60 0.35
N ARG A 451 -1.21 -24.84 0.83
CA ARG A 451 -1.80 -26.05 0.23
C ARG A 451 -2.38 -26.98 1.30
N HIS A 452 -3.34 -27.78 0.88
CA HIS A 452 -4.15 -28.66 1.70
C HIS A 452 -4.05 -30.11 1.20
N THR A 453 -2.85 -30.68 1.20
CA THR A 453 -2.60 -32.02 0.64
C THR A 453 -3.14 -33.17 1.49
N ASP A 454 -3.43 -32.92 2.78
CA ASP A 454 -4.02 -33.90 3.70
C ASP A 454 -5.56 -33.80 3.72
N THR A 455 -6.16 -34.25 2.62
CA THR A 455 -7.61 -34.15 2.41
C THR A 455 -8.40 -35.39 2.88
N VAL A 456 -9.58 -35.14 3.45
CA VAL A 456 -10.57 -36.18 3.78
C VAL A 456 -11.37 -36.66 2.56
N ASN A 457 -11.21 -36.00 1.40
CA ASN A 457 -12.04 -36.24 0.24
C ASN A 457 -11.88 -37.67 -0.34
N ARG A 458 -13.02 -38.33 -0.51
CA ARG A 458 -13.18 -39.68 -1.06
C ARG A 458 -14.53 -39.77 -1.78
N GLY A 459 -14.56 -40.47 -2.92
CA GLY A 459 -15.78 -40.76 -3.66
C GLY A 459 -16.34 -39.57 -4.43
N THR A 460 -17.67 -39.49 -4.54
CA THR A 460 -18.38 -38.50 -5.36
C THR A 460 -19.13 -37.52 -4.46
N ALA A 461 -18.91 -36.22 -4.68
CA ALA A 461 -19.66 -35.15 -4.03
C ALA A 461 -20.83 -34.70 -4.92
N PHE A 462 -21.93 -34.32 -4.29
CA PHE A 462 -23.14 -33.80 -4.96
C PHE A 462 -23.49 -32.42 -4.41
N LEU A 463 -23.75 -31.47 -5.33
CA LEU A 463 -24.33 -30.16 -5.01
C LEU A 463 -25.83 -30.19 -5.28
N HIS A 464 -26.63 -29.85 -4.29
CA HIS A 464 -28.09 -29.77 -4.37
C HIS A 464 -28.52 -28.32 -4.47
N PHE A 465 -29.45 -28.01 -5.36
CA PHE A 465 -29.97 -26.65 -5.50
C PHE A 465 -31.38 -26.61 -6.11
N GLY A 466 -32.11 -25.54 -5.81
CA GLY A 466 -33.51 -25.37 -6.20
C GLY A 466 -34.49 -26.04 -5.24
N ASP A 467 -35.77 -25.65 -5.32
CA ASP A 467 -36.81 -25.98 -4.34
C ASP A 467 -36.36 -25.60 -2.91
N LYS A 468 -36.26 -26.53 -1.96
CA LYS A 468 -35.81 -26.25 -0.57
C LYS A 468 -34.30 -26.07 -0.41
N TYR A 469 -33.49 -26.37 -1.43
CA TYR A 469 -32.03 -26.29 -1.37
C TYR A 469 -31.55 -24.95 -1.95
N ASP A 470 -31.42 -23.94 -1.10
CA ASP A 470 -31.03 -22.58 -1.46
C ASP A 470 -29.50 -22.40 -1.59
N SER A 471 -28.88 -23.09 -2.55
CA SER A 471 -27.44 -22.91 -2.83
C SER A 471 -27.18 -21.63 -3.62
N TYR A 472 -26.37 -20.72 -3.08
CA TYR A 472 -26.05 -19.42 -3.70
C TYR A 472 -24.65 -18.92 -3.34
N LEU A 473 -24.08 -18.13 -4.25
CA LEU A 473 -23.01 -17.19 -3.96
C LEU A 473 -23.64 -15.88 -3.46
N GLN A 474 -23.08 -15.28 -2.41
CA GLN A 474 -23.45 -13.94 -1.96
C GLN A 474 -22.25 -13.00 -2.09
N LEU A 475 -22.43 -11.90 -2.85
CA LEU A 475 -21.39 -10.93 -3.15
C LEU A 475 -21.65 -9.59 -2.45
N PRO A 476 -20.59 -8.90 -1.98
CA PRO A 476 -20.67 -7.55 -1.42
C PRO A 476 -20.65 -6.50 -2.55
N VAL A 477 -21.72 -6.42 -3.33
CA VAL A 477 -21.81 -5.49 -4.47
C VAL A 477 -21.79 -4.07 -3.94
N ILE A 478 -20.99 -3.20 -4.55
CA ILE A 478 -20.95 -1.78 -4.20
C ILE A 478 -21.36 -0.95 -5.41
N PRO A 479 -22.00 0.21 -5.21
CA PRO A 479 -22.34 1.08 -6.32
C PRO A 479 -21.06 1.52 -7.06
N PRO A 480 -21.09 1.59 -8.41
CA PRO A 480 -19.99 2.17 -9.16
C PRO A 480 -19.83 3.63 -8.75
N VAL A 481 -18.65 3.98 -8.25
CA VAL A 481 -18.35 5.34 -7.83
C VAL A 481 -18.01 6.15 -9.08
N GLN A 482 -18.66 7.29 -9.27
CA GLN A 482 -18.36 8.21 -10.38
C GLN A 482 -16.96 8.84 -10.27
N HIS A 483 -16.37 8.84 -9.06
CA HIS A 483 -15.07 9.43 -8.76
C HIS A 483 -14.23 8.47 -7.91
N SER A 484 -13.09 8.04 -8.45
CA SER A 484 -12.00 7.44 -7.70
C SER A 484 -10.76 8.30 -7.93
N TYR A 485 -10.04 8.64 -6.86
CA TYR A 485 -8.80 9.39 -6.97
C TYR A 485 -7.72 8.46 -7.53
N LEU A 486 -7.43 8.61 -8.82
CA LEU A 486 -6.59 7.71 -9.57
C LEU A 486 -5.11 7.76 -9.11
N HIS A 487 -4.56 6.56 -8.92
CA HIS A 487 -3.17 6.16 -9.18
C HIS A 487 -1.99 6.65 -8.34
N ALA A 488 -2.11 7.59 -7.41
CA ALA A 488 -0.89 8.06 -6.75
C ALA A 488 -0.32 7.09 -5.70
N ARG A 489 0.70 6.28 -6.08
CA ARG A 489 1.63 5.58 -5.16
C ARG A 489 2.85 6.43 -4.78
N LYS A 490 2.92 7.63 -5.34
CA LYS A 490 4.01 8.59 -5.18
C LYS A 490 3.43 9.93 -4.70
N PRO A 491 4.27 10.82 -4.13
CA PRO A 491 3.85 12.17 -3.81
C PRO A 491 3.17 12.85 -5.00
N VAL A 492 2.09 13.57 -4.71
CA VAL A 492 1.30 14.28 -5.72
C VAL A 492 1.70 15.75 -5.72
N LYS A 493 1.91 16.27 -6.93
CA LYS A 493 2.29 17.65 -7.18
C LYS A 493 1.16 18.40 -7.85
N MET A 494 0.94 19.64 -7.46
CA MET A 494 0.16 20.62 -8.22
C MET A 494 1.14 21.61 -8.85
N SER A 495 1.25 21.57 -10.18
CA SER A 495 2.14 22.46 -10.94
C SER A 495 1.30 23.39 -11.81
N MET A 496 1.57 24.69 -11.76
CA MET A 496 0.78 25.72 -12.45
C MET A 496 1.67 26.82 -13.01
N VAL A 497 1.42 27.20 -14.27
CA VAL A 497 1.98 28.40 -14.90
C VAL A 497 0.94 29.50 -14.91
N ALA A 498 1.41 30.74 -14.78
CA ALA A 498 0.53 31.89 -14.84
C ALA A 498 1.29 33.15 -15.29
N SER A 499 0.53 34.06 -15.91
CA SER A 499 0.98 35.42 -16.19
C SER A 499 0.63 36.35 -15.02
N ARG A 500 1.46 37.36 -14.82
CA ARG A 500 1.22 38.42 -13.84
C ARG A 500 0.01 39.25 -14.22
N VAL A 501 -0.58 39.92 -13.23
CA VAL A 501 -1.66 40.90 -13.44
C VAL A 501 -1.26 41.96 -14.47
N THR A 502 -2.17 42.22 -15.41
CA THR A 502 -2.00 43.19 -16.50
C THR A 502 -1.63 44.57 -15.95
N GLY A 503 -0.57 45.16 -16.50
CA GLY A 503 -0.09 46.48 -16.12
C GLY A 503 0.81 46.51 -14.87
N TRP A 504 1.12 45.37 -14.25
CA TRP A 504 2.14 45.32 -13.20
C TRP A 504 3.56 45.41 -13.77
N SER A 505 4.44 46.11 -13.06
CA SER A 505 5.87 46.11 -13.38
C SER A 505 6.56 44.83 -12.92
N ASP A 506 7.68 44.48 -13.54
CA ASP A 506 8.53 43.32 -13.15
C ASP A 506 8.85 43.37 -11.66
N LYS A 507 9.24 44.56 -11.17
CA LYS A 507 9.57 44.78 -9.75
C LYS A 507 8.39 44.50 -8.83
N LYS A 508 7.19 44.98 -9.17
CA LYS A 508 5.99 44.75 -8.35
C LYS A 508 5.64 43.27 -8.35
N PHE A 509 5.60 42.64 -9.52
CA PHE A 509 5.30 41.22 -9.64
C PHE A 509 6.27 40.36 -8.83
N LEU A 510 7.57 40.60 -8.96
CA LEU A 510 8.59 39.85 -8.24
C LEU A 510 8.43 39.98 -6.72
N ASP A 511 8.16 41.18 -6.21
CA ASP A 511 7.93 41.40 -4.77
C ASP A 511 6.68 40.66 -4.27
N GLU A 512 5.57 40.72 -5.01
CA GLU A 512 4.33 40.04 -4.62
C GLU A 512 4.50 38.52 -4.68
N TYR A 513 5.16 37.99 -5.71
CA TYR A 513 5.34 36.55 -5.90
C TYR A 513 6.40 35.94 -4.98
N THR A 514 7.65 36.42 -5.03
CA THR A 514 8.76 35.76 -4.32
C THR A 514 8.91 36.18 -2.86
N ASN A 515 8.30 37.30 -2.46
CA ASN A 515 8.35 37.76 -1.07
C ASN A 515 7.01 37.55 -0.37
N LYS A 516 5.96 38.27 -0.78
CA LYS A 516 4.68 38.31 -0.04
C LYS A 516 3.94 36.97 -0.09
N HIS A 517 3.74 36.42 -1.29
CA HIS A 517 3.10 35.12 -1.44
C HIS A 517 3.94 34.00 -0.81
N ALA A 518 5.27 34.05 -0.97
CA ALA A 518 6.17 33.10 -0.32
C ALA A 518 6.09 33.14 1.22
N GLU A 519 6.03 34.33 1.83
CA GLU A 519 5.87 34.48 3.27
C GLU A 519 4.51 33.95 3.75
N MET A 520 3.43 34.26 3.02
CA MET A 520 2.10 33.74 3.32
C MET A 520 2.10 32.21 3.30
N THR A 521 2.64 31.59 2.24
CA THR A 521 2.72 30.12 2.12
C THR A 521 3.60 29.51 3.20
N ARG A 522 4.72 30.14 3.59
CA ARG A 522 5.55 29.68 4.72
C ARG A 522 4.79 29.67 6.05
N LYS A 523 4.03 30.72 6.35
CA LYS A 523 3.23 30.82 7.58
C LYS A 523 2.19 29.69 7.65
N ILE A 524 1.46 29.48 6.55
CA ILE A 524 0.47 28.40 6.46
C ILE A 524 1.15 27.05 6.58
N ALA A 525 2.27 26.83 5.89
CA ALA A 525 2.99 25.56 5.95
C ALA A 525 3.59 25.29 7.35
N ALA A 526 3.94 26.32 8.12
CA ALA A 526 4.42 26.15 9.50
C ALA A 526 3.29 25.70 10.44
N GLU A 527 2.07 26.20 10.23
CA GLU A 527 0.91 25.84 11.04
C GLU A 527 0.20 24.57 10.55
N VAL A 528 0.37 24.23 9.27
CA VAL A 528 -0.34 23.14 8.62
C VAL A 528 0.64 22.15 7.97
N PRO A 529 0.66 20.88 8.41
CA PRO A 529 1.62 19.84 8.03
C PRO A 529 1.51 19.39 6.58
N ILE A 530 0.36 19.61 5.95
CA ILE A 530 -0.09 18.95 4.73
C ILE A 530 0.72 19.29 3.48
N LEU A 531 1.22 20.53 3.37
CA LEU A 531 2.10 20.96 2.27
C LEU A 531 3.55 20.57 2.57
N ARG A 532 4.16 19.71 1.76
CA ARG A 532 5.51 19.15 1.97
C ARG A 532 6.61 19.95 1.29
N HIS A 533 6.41 20.27 0.01
CA HIS A 533 7.36 21.04 -0.79
C HIS A 533 6.64 22.17 -1.52
N TYR A 534 7.29 23.34 -1.62
CA TYR A 534 6.81 24.45 -2.43
C TYR A 534 7.97 25.13 -3.15
N THR A 535 7.93 25.04 -4.47
CA THR A 535 8.89 25.65 -5.39
C THR A 535 8.24 26.74 -6.22
N GLN A 536 8.89 27.90 -6.25
CA GLN A 536 8.60 28.98 -7.16
C GLN A 536 9.63 29.00 -8.28
N LEU A 537 9.19 29.28 -9.50
CA LEU A 537 10.04 29.53 -10.65
C LEU A 537 9.68 30.89 -11.21
N VAL A 538 10.67 31.78 -11.29
CA VAL A 538 10.53 33.07 -11.99
C VAL A 538 11.06 32.89 -13.41
N ALA A 539 10.21 33.11 -14.40
CA ALA A 539 10.60 32.98 -15.80
C ALA A 539 11.66 34.02 -16.18
N CYS A 540 12.59 33.65 -17.06
CA CYS A 540 13.58 34.58 -17.59
C CYS A 540 12.94 35.40 -18.74
N PRO A 541 12.69 36.71 -18.56
CA PRO A 541 11.81 37.49 -19.44
C PRO A 541 12.32 37.68 -20.89
N HIS A 542 13.55 37.25 -21.20
CA HIS A 542 14.21 37.49 -22.49
C HIS A 542 14.99 36.31 -23.05
N VAL A 543 14.71 35.08 -22.60
CA VAL A 543 15.38 33.89 -23.14
C VAL A 543 14.49 33.22 -24.19
N GLU A 544 14.72 33.52 -25.46
CA GLU A 544 14.16 32.76 -26.56
C GLU A 544 15.00 31.51 -26.83
N ILE A 545 14.40 30.34 -26.64
CA ILE A 545 15.01 29.08 -27.05
C ILE A 545 14.71 28.87 -28.54
N PRO A 546 15.71 28.92 -29.44
CA PRO A 546 15.46 28.88 -30.88
C PRO A 546 14.72 27.60 -31.29
N GLY A 547 13.59 27.75 -31.98
CA GLY A 547 12.76 26.63 -32.46
C GLY A 547 11.82 26.01 -31.41
N VAL A 548 11.87 26.44 -30.15
CA VAL A 548 11.08 25.91 -29.02
C VAL A 548 10.07 26.95 -28.51
N SER A 549 10.32 28.26 -28.70
CA SER A 549 9.45 29.34 -28.23
C SER A 549 8.06 29.32 -28.90
N ASN A 550 7.01 29.15 -28.09
CA ASN A 550 5.56 29.25 -28.33
C ASN A 550 5.13 29.49 -29.79
N GLN A 551 5.00 28.43 -30.58
CA GLN A 551 4.45 28.47 -31.95
C GLN A 551 2.91 28.40 -32.01
N GLY A 552 2.21 29.09 -31.09
CA GLY A 552 0.74 29.13 -31.02
C GLY A 552 0.18 30.56 -30.96
N GLU A 553 -1.12 30.73 -31.28
CA GLU A 553 -1.81 32.04 -31.33
C GLU A 553 -1.85 32.81 -30.00
N ARG A 554 -1.54 32.17 -28.86
CA ARG A 554 -1.34 32.85 -27.57
C ARG A 554 0.13 33.18 -27.35
N LYS A 555 0.53 34.40 -27.68
CA LYS A 555 1.80 35.04 -27.28
C LYS A 555 1.79 35.45 -25.79
N THR A 556 1.31 34.61 -24.87
CA THR A 556 1.45 34.90 -23.45
C THR A 556 2.87 34.53 -23.01
N VAL A 557 3.63 35.53 -22.59
CA VAL A 557 4.86 35.31 -21.84
C VAL A 557 4.42 34.87 -20.45
N TRP A 558 4.77 33.64 -20.07
CA TRP A 558 4.51 33.12 -18.74
C TRP A 558 5.51 33.75 -17.77
N ASP A 559 5.03 34.38 -16.71
CA ASP A 559 5.91 35.09 -15.76
C ASP A 559 6.41 34.18 -14.63
N CYS A 560 5.64 33.13 -14.29
CA CYS A 560 6.03 32.17 -13.27
C CYS A 560 5.49 30.76 -13.49
N LEU A 561 6.13 29.82 -12.78
CA LEU A 561 5.62 28.48 -12.54
C LEU A 561 5.74 28.17 -11.05
N THR A 562 4.68 27.62 -10.47
CA THR A 562 4.65 27.16 -9.08
C THR A 562 4.44 25.66 -9.06
N THR A 563 5.20 24.93 -8.23
CA THR A 563 4.93 23.52 -7.93
C THR A 563 4.81 23.34 -6.42
N LEU A 564 3.68 22.77 -5.99
CA LEU A 564 3.40 22.39 -4.61
C LEU A 564 3.30 20.86 -4.52
N GLU A 565 3.79 20.26 -3.44
CA GLU A 565 3.82 18.80 -3.28
C GLU A 565 3.18 18.34 -1.96
N TRP A 566 2.44 17.23 -2.06
CA TRP A 566 1.74 16.55 -0.97
C TRP A 566 2.05 15.05 -0.97
N THR A 567 1.85 14.39 0.17
CA THR A 567 2.08 12.95 0.33
C THR A 567 1.12 12.09 -0.51
N SER A 568 -0.08 12.59 -0.81
CA SER A 568 -1.08 11.93 -1.66
C SER A 568 -2.07 12.93 -2.26
N LEU A 569 -2.90 12.46 -3.19
CA LEU A 569 -4.03 13.23 -3.74
C LEU A 569 -5.06 13.60 -2.66
N ASP A 570 -5.22 12.77 -1.63
CA ASP A 570 -6.09 13.07 -0.48
C ASP A 570 -5.55 14.25 0.34
N ALA A 571 -4.23 14.29 0.57
CA ALA A 571 -3.59 15.38 1.29
C ALA A 571 -3.70 16.70 0.51
N LEU A 572 -3.61 16.66 -0.82
CA LEU A 572 -3.90 17.80 -1.69
C LEU A 572 -5.37 18.25 -1.53
N GLY A 573 -6.34 17.35 -1.69
CA GLY A 573 -7.76 17.67 -1.56
C GLY A 573 -8.09 18.22 -0.17
N GLY A 574 -7.67 17.52 0.89
CA GLY A 574 -7.83 17.94 2.29
C GLY A 574 -7.23 19.31 2.58
N SER A 575 -6.18 19.72 1.85
CA SER A 575 -5.63 21.07 1.96
C SER A 575 -6.62 22.15 1.57
N PHE A 576 -7.38 21.96 0.49
CA PHE A 576 -8.39 22.93 0.08
C PHE A 576 -9.56 23.04 1.08
N HIS A 577 -9.77 22.01 1.91
CA HIS A 577 -10.77 22.02 2.97
C HIS A 577 -10.24 22.46 4.34
N HIS A 578 -8.92 22.56 4.52
CA HIS A 578 -8.34 22.99 5.79
C HIS A 578 -8.64 24.48 6.06
N PRO A 579 -9.20 24.86 7.22
CA PRO A 579 -9.61 26.25 7.49
C PRO A 579 -8.50 27.29 7.28
N LEU A 580 -7.29 27.04 7.82
CA LEU A 580 -6.15 27.94 7.66
C LEU A 580 -5.69 28.08 6.19
N TYR A 581 -5.67 26.97 5.44
CA TYR A 581 -5.26 26.99 4.04
C TYR A 581 -6.33 27.68 3.19
N ARG A 582 -7.61 27.37 3.40
CA ARG A 582 -8.76 27.99 2.73
C ARG A 582 -8.87 29.49 3.00
N ALA A 583 -8.51 29.95 4.20
CA ALA A 583 -8.53 31.38 4.53
C ALA A 583 -7.53 32.21 3.69
N SER A 584 -6.48 31.57 3.19
CA SER A 584 -5.39 32.21 2.46
C SER A 584 -5.29 31.84 0.98
N ALA A 585 -5.79 30.66 0.59
CA ALA A 585 -5.73 30.20 -0.79
C ALA A 585 -6.60 31.13 -1.66
N GLY A 586 -5.98 31.73 -2.68
CA GLY A 586 -6.64 32.72 -3.55
C GLY A 586 -6.94 34.08 -2.92
N SER A 587 -6.61 34.32 -1.65
CA SER A 587 -6.83 35.64 -1.02
C SER A 587 -5.78 36.69 -1.45
N HIS A 588 -4.71 36.24 -2.10
CA HIS A 588 -3.62 37.07 -2.58
C HIS A 588 -3.54 36.99 -4.11
N VAL A 589 -3.99 38.03 -4.78
CA VAL A 589 -4.07 38.10 -6.25
C VAL A 589 -2.82 38.78 -6.80
N PHE A 590 -1.96 37.99 -7.44
CA PHE A 590 -0.73 38.46 -8.11
C PHE A 590 -0.60 37.92 -9.55
N LEU A 591 -1.61 37.18 -10.01
CA LEU A 591 -1.67 36.50 -11.31
C LEU A 591 -3.00 36.77 -12.01
N GLU A 592 -3.00 36.68 -13.34
CA GLU A 592 -4.23 36.60 -14.14
C GLU A 592 -4.78 35.18 -14.08
N GLU A 593 -5.79 34.94 -13.24
CA GLU A 593 -6.34 33.60 -13.03
C GLU A 593 -6.90 32.96 -14.31
N ALA A 594 -7.54 33.77 -15.17
CA ALA A 594 -8.15 33.34 -16.42
C ALA A 594 -7.11 32.83 -17.46
N ASP A 595 -5.84 33.14 -17.26
CA ASP A 595 -4.74 32.69 -18.10
C ASP A 595 -3.90 31.61 -17.42
N SER A 596 -4.26 31.11 -16.23
CA SER A 596 -3.50 30.04 -15.58
C SER A 596 -3.72 28.66 -16.23
N ILE A 597 -2.65 27.88 -16.37
CA ILE A 597 -2.68 26.49 -16.86
C ILE A 597 -1.98 25.61 -15.83
N GLY A 598 -2.60 24.50 -15.47
CA GLY A 598 -2.15 23.64 -14.39
C GLY A 598 -2.21 22.14 -14.69
N ILE A 599 -1.53 21.37 -13.87
CA ILE A 599 -1.57 19.91 -13.85
C ILE A 599 -1.38 19.38 -12.43
N ALA A 600 -2.31 18.53 -11.98
CA ALA A 600 -2.07 17.62 -10.87
C ALA A 600 -1.31 16.40 -11.40
N ASN A 601 -0.10 16.15 -10.89
CA ASN A 601 0.85 15.20 -11.46
C ASN A 601 1.61 14.38 -10.42
N GLU A 602 2.18 13.26 -10.84
CA GLU A 602 3.12 12.45 -10.06
C GLU A 602 4.35 12.09 -10.91
N SER A 603 5.49 11.81 -10.26
CA SER A 603 6.71 11.46 -10.97
C SER A 603 6.62 10.11 -11.66
N PHE A 604 6.70 10.12 -12.99
CA PHE A 604 6.68 8.90 -13.82
C PHE A 604 8.10 8.36 -14.01
N VAL A 605 9.02 9.23 -14.40
CA VAL A 605 10.46 8.95 -14.55
C VAL A 605 11.26 10.02 -13.85
N ASP A 606 12.29 9.61 -13.12
CA ASP A 606 13.24 10.49 -12.45
C ASP A 606 14.65 9.97 -12.72
N VAL A 607 15.49 10.82 -13.30
CA VAL A 607 16.86 10.48 -13.69
C VAL A 607 17.79 11.54 -13.16
N MET A 608 18.65 11.13 -12.25
CA MET A 608 19.73 11.95 -11.72
C MET A 608 21.00 11.67 -12.53
N PHE A 609 21.53 12.67 -13.22
CA PHE A 609 22.75 12.56 -14.01
C PHE A 609 23.98 13.00 -13.23
N ASP A 610 23.84 14.01 -12.36
CA ASP A 610 24.90 14.49 -11.46
C ASP A 610 24.32 14.85 -10.08
N PRO A 611 24.22 13.87 -9.15
CA PRO A 611 23.64 14.10 -7.82
C PRO A 611 24.44 15.11 -6.98
N LEU A 612 25.77 15.12 -7.09
CA LEU A 612 26.63 15.96 -6.25
C LEU A 612 26.50 17.44 -6.63
N SER A 613 26.46 17.74 -7.92
CA SER A 613 26.24 19.11 -8.40
C SER A 613 24.79 19.53 -8.20
N PHE A 614 23.84 18.59 -8.29
CA PHE A 614 22.43 18.85 -7.99
C PHE A 614 22.22 19.29 -6.54
N GLU A 615 22.82 18.62 -5.57
CA GLU A 615 22.70 18.98 -4.14
C GLU A 615 23.32 20.33 -3.79
N LYS A 616 24.42 20.70 -4.44
CA LYS A 616 25.15 21.96 -4.18
C LYS A 616 24.59 23.17 -4.91
N ARG A 617 23.55 22.99 -5.74
CA ARG A 617 22.97 24.09 -6.51
C ARG A 617 22.31 25.08 -5.55
N THR A 618 22.59 26.37 -5.73
CA THR A 618 22.00 27.43 -4.91
C THR A 618 20.99 28.28 -5.68
N ASN A 619 21.10 28.32 -7.02
CA ASN A 619 20.20 29.03 -7.94
C ASN A 619 20.37 28.49 -9.38
N GLY A 620 20.14 27.19 -9.57
CA GLY A 620 20.25 26.56 -10.90
C GLY A 620 19.17 27.07 -11.87
N ALA A 621 19.41 26.90 -13.17
CA ALA A 621 18.36 27.12 -14.17
C ALA A 621 17.48 25.88 -14.28
N LEU A 622 16.17 26.09 -14.33
CA LEU A 622 15.19 25.02 -14.44
C LEU A 622 14.34 25.25 -15.68
N LEU A 623 14.45 24.34 -16.66
CA LEU A 623 13.51 24.28 -17.77
C LEU A 623 12.33 23.41 -17.36
N ASN A 624 11.13 23.94 -17.54
CA ASN A 624 9.89 23.23 -17.36
C ASN A 624 9.14 23.15 -18.70
N VAL A 625 8.61 21.97 -19.02
CA VAL A 625 7.79 21.75 -20.21
C VAL A 625 6.46 21.14 -19.80
N MET A 626 5.39 21.93 -19.89
CA MET A 626 4.03 21.42 -19.72
C MET A 626 3.52 20.94 -21.09
N ILE A 627 3.40 19.62 -21.22
CA ILE A 627 3.06 18.97 -22.48
C ILE A 627 1.55 18.77 -22.56
N ALA A 628 0.93 19.38 -23.56
CA ALA A 628 -0.47 19.20 -23.87
C ALA A 628 -0.74 17.84 -24.51
N GLY A 629 -1.85 17.21 -24.13
CA GLY A 629 -2.38 16.05 -24.84
C GLY A 629 -3.12 16.48 -26.10
N SER A 630 -3.04 15.67 -27.15
CA SER A 630 -3.93 15.81 -28.31
C SER A 630 -5.39 15.66 -27.84
N PRO A 631 -6.32 16.55 -28.24
CA PRO A 631 -7.73 16.49 -27.83
C PRO A 631 -8.42 15.16 -28.15
N SER A 632 -7.92 14.43 -29.15
CA SER A 632 -8.48 13.18 -29.65
C SER A 632 -7.72 11.93 -29.22
N ALA A 633 -6.64 12.06 -28.44
CA ALA A 633 -5.82 10.92 -28.06
C ALA A 633 -6.50 10.07 -26.97
N GLU A 634 -6.61 8.77 -27.22
CA GLU A 634 -7.00 7.80 -26.21
C GLU A 634 -5.93 7.67 -25.11
N SER A 635 -6.33 7.23 -23.91
CA SER A 635 -5.44 7.09 -22.76
C SER A 635 -4.27 6.13 -23.02
N THR A 636 -4.49 5.06 -23.77
CA THR A 636 -3.47 4.07 -24.15
C THR A 636 -2.39 4.66 -25.06
N VAL A 637 -2.78 5.55 -25.98
CA VAL A 637 -1.85 6.26 -26.87
C VAL A 637 -0.98 7.23 -26.06
N LEU A 638 -1.56 7.95 -25.10
CA LEU A 638 -0.83 8.85 -24.21
C LEU A 638 0.21 8.12 -23.34
N GLU A 639 -0.12 6.93 -22.82
CA GLU A 639 0.81 6.12 -22.03
C GLU A 639 2.01 5.62 -22.87
N GLN A 640 1.76 5.16 -24.10
CA GLN A 640 2.85 4.80 -25.02
C GLN A 640 3.71 6.01 -25.39
N ALA A 641 3.07 7.16 -25.60
CA ALA A 641 3.76 8.42 -25.87
C ALA A 641 4.67 8.85 -24.70
N LEU A 642 4.21 8.69 -23.45
CA LEU A 642 4.99 8.97 -22.24
C LEU A 642 6.25 8.09 -22.16
N LEU A 643 6.13 6.78 -22.42
CA LEU A 643 7.26 5.86 -22.42
C LEU A 643 8.29 6.20 -23.50
N GLN A 644 7.82 6.48 -24.72
CA GLN A 644 8.70 6.89 -25.81
C GLN A 644 9.41 8.20 -25.46
N ARG A 645 8.65 9.19 -24.96
CA ARG A 645 9.18 10.49 -24.56
C ARG A 645 10.26 10.37 -23.49
N ALA A 646 10.03 9.52 -22.48
CA ALA A 646 11.01 9.24 -21.45
C ALA A 646 12.32 8.68 -22.02
N SER A 647 12.23 7.74 -22.96
CA SER A 647 13.39 7.13 -23.63
C SER A 647 14.18 8.16 -24.43
N ASP A 648 13.49 8.98 -25.22
CA ASP A 648 14.09 10.02 -26.06
C ASP A 648 14.83 11.05 -25.19
N MET A 649 14.21 11.50 -24.11
CA MET A 649 14.79 12.52 -23.22
C MET A 649 15.96 12.00 -22.39
N ARG A 650 15.92 10.74 -21.94
CA ARG A 650 17.08 10.10 -21.31
C ARG A 650 18.29 10.12 -22.23
N SER A 651 18.07 9.74 -23.48
CA SER A 651 19.14 9.69 -24.49
C SER A 651 19.67 11.08 -24.83
N ALA A 652 18.79 12.08 -24.92
CA ALA A 652 19.18 13.46 -25.22
C ALA A 652 19.92 14.17 -24.07
N CYS A 653 19.63 13.80 -22.82
CA CYS A 653 20.25 14.38 -21.63
C CYS A 653 21.57 13.70 -21.21
N ALA A 654 21.76 12.42 -21.57
CA ALA A 654 22.95 11.68 -21.20
C ALA A 654 24.25 12.36 -21.68
N GLY A 655 25.23 12.49 -20.78
CA GLY A 655 26.53 13.10 -21.09
C GLY A 655 26.50 14.61 -21.32
N THR A 656 25.46 15.29 -20.83
CA THR A 656 25.31 16.76 -20.92
C THR A 656 25.43 17.43 -19.55
N SER A 657 25.22 18.75 -19.51
CA SER A 657 25.18 19.56 -18.29
C SER A 657 23.88 19.44 -17.48
N VAL A 658 22.90 18.65 -17.94
CA VAL A 658 21.66 18.39 -17.19
C VAL A 658 22.02 17.64 -15.91
N LEU A 659 21.58 18.16 -14.75
CA LEU A 659 21.82 17.57 -13.44
C LEU A 659 20.77 16.51 -13.10
N ARG A 660 19.49 16.82 -13.36
CA ARG A 660 18.34 15.96 -13.12
C ARG A 660 17.28 16.19 -14.18
N TYR A 661 16.60 15.11 -14.57
CA TYR A 661 15.43 15.13 -15.43
C TYR A 661 14.28 14.39 -14.75
N VAL A 662 13.13 15.04 -14.63
CA VAL A 662 11.91 14.41 -14.12
C VAL A 662 10.80 14.58 -15.15
N LEU A 663 10.21 13.45 -15.57
CA LEU A 663 8.96 13.43 -16.32
C LEU A 663 7.86 13.04 -15.35
N ASN A 664 6.88 13.93 -15.19
CA ASN A 664 5.70 13.70 -14.41
C ASN A 664 4.51 13.42 -15.33
N ARG A 665 3.62 12.52 -14.91
CA ARG A 665 2.35 12.22 -15.60
C ARG A 665 1.18 12.79 -14.81
N ARG A 666 0.09 13.14 -15.48
CA ARG A 666 -1.15 13.56 -14.80
C ARG A 666 -1.69 12.47 -13.88
N VAL A 667 -2.26 12.87 -12.73
CA VAL A 667 -3.01 11.99 -11.82
C VAL A 667 -4.52 12.14 -11.96
N LEU A 668 -4.99 13.27 -12.51
CA LEU A 668 -6.41 13.55 -12.77
C LEU A 668 -6.64 13.64 -14.28
N GLY A 669 -7.69 12.97 -14.78
CA GLY A 669 -8.17 13.16 -16.15
C GLY A 669 -8.77 14.56 -16.37
N GLY A 670 -8.92 14.99 -17.62
CA GLY A 670 -9.35 16.38 -17.90
C GLY A 670 -10.74 16.74 -17.37
N LYS A 671 -11.67 15.77 -17.27
CA LYS A 671 -12.98 15.98 -16.64
C LYS A 671 -12.87 16.00 -15.10
N GLU A 672 -12.18 15.01 -14.54
CA GLU A 672 -11.95 14.87 -13.10
C GLU A 672 -11.22 16.08 -12.52
N ALA A 673 -10.24 16.63 -13.24
CA ALA A 673 -9.51 17.81 -12.81
C ALA A 673 -10.44 19.04 -12.67
N LYS A 674 -11.37 19.24 -13.64
CA LYS A 674 -12.35 20.32 -13.55
C LYS A 674 -13.25 20.17 -12.34
N GLU A 675 -13.70 18.95 -12.04
CA GLU A 675 -14.53 18.65 -10.87
C GLU A 675 -13.74 18.81 -9.57
N PHE A 676 -12.49 18.37 -9.53
CA PHE A 676 -11.64 18.45 -8.34
C PHE A 676 -11.38 19.90 -7.92
N PHE A 677 -11.12 20.79 -8.88
CA PHE A 677 -10.80 22.19 -8.60
C PHE A 677 -12.02 23.12 -8.56
N HIS A 678 -13.24 22.64 -8.87
CA HIS A 678 -14.41 23.51 -9.09
C HIS A 678 -14.78 24.42 -7.90
N ASP A 679 -14.66 23.89 -6.68
CA ASP A 679 -15.01 24.59 -5.43
C ASP A 679 -13.77 25.18 -4.73
N THR A 680 -12.67 25.31 -5.48
CA THR A 680 -11.40 25.80 -4.97
C THR A 680 -11.06 27.17 -5.58
N PRO A 681 -10.13 27.93 -4.99
CA PRO A 681 -9.64 29.16 -5.61
C PRO A 681 -8.96 28.98 -6.97
N PHE A 682 -8.72 27.73 -7.40
CA PHE A 682 -8.09 27.40 -8.67
C PHE A 682 -9.09 27.04 -9.78
N ALA A 683 -10.39 27.17 -9.51
CA ALA A 683 -11.47 26.78 -10.44
C ALA A 683 -11.40 27.45 -11.82
N ASN A 684 -10.82 28.65 -11.90
CA ASN A 684 -10.72 29.43 -13.13
C ASN A 684 -9.55 29.01 -14.04
N GLY A 685 -8.62 28.19 -13.56
CA GLY A 685 -7.47 27.72 -14.33
C GLY A 685 -7.79 26.56 -15.27
N ASP A 686 -7.02 26.41 -16.35
CA ASP A 686 -7.11 25.23 -17.21
C ASP A 686 -6.28 24.07 -16.66
N TRP A 687 -6.97 23.12 -16.02
CA TRP A 687 -6.39 21.88 -15.48
C TRP A 687 -6.52 20.68 -16.42
N SER A 688 -7.02 20.88 -17.64
CA SER A 688 -7.46 19.79 -18.53
C SER A 688 -6.58 19.59 -19.76
N THR A 689 -5.84 20.62 -20.18
CA THR A 689 -5.02 20.59 -21.40
C THR A 689 -3.72 19.81 -21.22
N ILE A 690 -3.03 19.97 -20.09
CA ILE A 690 -1.70 19.40 -19.86
C ILE A 690 -1.81 17.96 -19.37
N THR A 691 -1.07 17.06 -20.00
CA THR A 691 -1.08 15.61 -19.69
C THR A 691 0.23 15.09 -19.13
N ALA A 692 1.33 15.79 -19.41
CA ALA A 692 2.64 15.49 -18.86
C ALA A 692 3.41 16.76 -18.52
N PHE A 693 4.37 16.65 -17.60
CA PHE A 693 5.15 17.78 -17.11
C PHE A 693 6.62 17.38 -16.93
N GLU A 694 7.50 17.97 -17.75
CA GLU A 694 8.94 17.72 -17.71
C GLU A 694 9.67 18.82 -16.94
N GLN A 695 10.68 18.43 -16.19
CA GLN A 695 11.53 19.33 -15.42
C GLN A 695 12.99 18.95 -15.65
N TYR A 696 13.82 19.93 -16.01
CA TYR A 696 15.24 19.76 -16.27
C TYR A 696 16.04 20.76 -15.44
N TRP A 697 16.86 20.27 -14.53
CA TRP A 697 17.73 21.10 -13.71
C TRP A 697 19.10 21.22 -14.34
N PHE A 698 19.59 22.45 -14.45
CA PHE A 698 20.91 22.80 -14.95
C PHE A 698 21.70 23.53 -13.85
N PRO A 699 23.04 23.48 -13.88
CA PRO A 699 23.87 24.19 -12.91
C PRO A 699 23.80 25.72 -13.09
N SER A 700 23.49 26.20 -14.30
CA SER A 700 23.37 27.62 -14.63
C SER A 700 22.49 27.86 -15.87
N GLU A 701 22.10 29.11 -16.11
CA GLU A 701 21.39 29.51 -17.34
C GLU A 701 22.25 29.27 -18.58
N ASP A 702 23.55 29.57 -18.52
CA ASP A 702 24.48 29.31 -19.63
C ASP A 702 24.55 27.82 -19.98
N ALA A 703 24.58 26.95 -18.97
CA ALA A 703 24.58 25.50 -19.18
C ALA A 703 23.28 25.00 -19.80
N ALA A 704 22.14 25.65 -19.50
CA ALA A 704 20.88 25.39 -20.18
C ALA A 704 20.94 25.86 -21.65
N MET A 705 21.48 27.04 -21.92
CA MET A 705 21.62 27.57 -23.29
C MET A 705 22.57 26.73 -24.15
N ASP A 706 23.68 26.25 -23.60
CA ASP A 706 24.61 25.33 -24.27
C ASP A 706 23.96 23.98 -24.61
N PHE A 707 23.06 23.51 -23.73
CA PHE A 707 22.24 22.34 -24.03
C PHE A 707 21.38 22.61 -25.27
N PHE A 708 20.74 23.78 -25.38
CA PHE A 708 19.92 24.14 -26.54
C PHE A 708 20.70 24.54 -27.80
N ALA A 709 22.03 24.74 -27.73
CA ALA A 709 22.84 25.03 -28.91
C ALA A 709 22.88 23.86 -29.91
N SER A 710 22.64 22.61 -29.46
CA SER A 710 22.59 21.43 -30.31
C SER A 710 21.25 21.30 -31.04
N GLU A 711 21.29 21.17 -32.36
CA GLU A 711 20.11 20.89 -33.19
C GLU A 711 19.41 19.57 -32.80
N ASN A 712 20.18 18.51 -32.54
CA ASN A 712 19.63 17.22 -32.12
C ASN A 712 18.84 17.33 -30.81
N ARG A 713 19.36 18.10 -29.84
CA ARG A 713 18.70 18.30 -28.54
C ARG A 713 17.44 19.17 -28.65
N ARG A 714 17.49 20.23 -29.48
CA ARG A 714 16.29 21.03 -29.80
C ARG A 714 15.21 20.18 -30.47
N ARG A 715 15.59 19.36 -31.45
CA ARG A 715 14.67 18.45 -32.13
C ARG A 715 14.06 17.44 -31.17
N ALA A 716 14.86 16.90 -30.25
CA ALA A 716 14.35 15.99 -29.23
C ALA A 716 13.26 16.68 -28.38
N LEU A 717 13.40 17.96 -28.05
CA LEU A 717 12.40 18.70 -27.28
C LEU A 717 11.15 19.09 -28.07
N THR A 718 11.24 19.30 -29.39
CA THR A 718 10.13 19.81 -30.21
C THR A 718 9.40 18.74 -31.02
N VAL A 719 10.00 17.56 -31.15
CA VAL A 719 9.34 16.42 -31.79
C VAL A 719 8.69 15.58 -30.71
N PHE A 720 7.36 15.64 -30.65
CA PHE A 720 6.60 14.85 -29.70
C PHE A 720 6.11 13.53 -30.30
N PRO A 721 6.13 12.43 -29.52
CA PRO A 721 5.45 11.20 -29.90
C PRO A 721 3.96 11.43 -30.17
N GLY A 722 3.38 10.58 -31.02
CA GLY A 722 1.95 10.64 -31.34
C GLY A 722 1.09 10.55 -30.07
N GLY A 723 0.22 11.53 -29.87
CA GLY A 723 -0.62 11.65 -28.67
C GLY A 723 -0.43 12.97 -27.92
N PHE A 724 0.70 13.65 -28.09
CA PHE A 724 0.92 15.00 -27.55
C PHE A 724 0.77 16.10 -28.63
N ASP A 725 0.55 17.33 -28.17
CA ASP A 725 0.34 18.51 -29.01
C ASP A 725 1.32 19.62 -28.65
N LEU A 726 2.34 19.81 -29.49
CA LEU A 726 3.34 20.86 -29.30
C LEU A 726 2.73 22.27 -29.34
N SER A 727 1.73 22.50 -30.18
CA SER A 727 1.17 23.85 -30.40
C SER A 727 0.47 24.43 -29.18
N ARG A 728 0.04 23.55 -28.25
CA ARG A 728 -0.63 23.89 -27.00
C ARG A 728 0.24 23.66 -25.76
N SER A 729 1.48 23.24 -25.97
CA SER A 729 2.43 22.98 -24.88
C SER A 729 3.15 24.26 -24.46
N VAL A 730 3.54 24.33 -23.20
CA VAL A 730 4.14 25.51 -22.59
C VAL A 730 5.57 25.20 -22.16
N PHE A 731 6.49 26.10 -22.51
CA PHE A 731 7.89 26.04 -22.11
C PHE A 731 8.20 27.23 -21.20
N VAL A 732 8.78 26.95 -20.03
CA VAL A 732 9.20 27.99 -19.08
C VAL A 732 10.62 27.69 -18.61
N LEU A 733 11.58 28.50 -19.05
CA LEU A 733 12.92 28.52 -18.49
C LEU A 733 12.99 29.63 -17.43
N GLY A 734 13.44 29.28 -16.24
CA GLY A 734 13.49 30.22 -15.14
C GLY A 734 14.48 29.86 -14.05
N ARG A 735 14.52 30.71 -13.03
CA ARG A 735 15.29 30.47 -11.80
C ARG A 735 14.42 29.83 -10.74
N GLU A 736 14.91 28.74 -10.18
CA GLU A 736 14.28 28.02 -9.08
C GLU A 736 14.46 28.78 -7.75
N ASN A 737 13.38 28.97 -7.01
CA ASN A 737 13.36 29.50 -5.64
C ASN A 737 12.51 28.56 -4.76
N ILE A 738 13.14 27.86 -3.82
CA ILE A 738 12.46 26.93 -2.92
C ILE A 738 11.98 27.70 -1.68
N VAL A 739 10.67 27.64 -1.42
CA VAL A 739 10.02 28.40 -0.34
C VAL A 739 9.74 27.54 0.88
N VAL A 740 9.31 26.29 0.67
CA VAL A 740 9.04 25.30 1.71
C VAL A 740 9.70 23.98 1.31
N ASN A 741 10.41 23.37 2.25
CA ASN A 741 10.93 22.01 2.11
C ASN A 741 10.83 21.31 3.47
N LYS A 742 9.91 20.34 3.61
CA LYS A 742 9.71 19.57 4.85
C LYS A 742 10.20 18.12 4.76
N ASP A 743 10.75 17.72 3.62
CA ASP A 743 11.23 16.35 3.39
C ASP A 743 12.72 16.18 3.75
N THR A 744 13.39 17.27 4.08
CA THR A 744 14.73 17.26 4.70
C THR A 744 14.59 17.47 6.21
N SER A 745 15.31 16.70 7.01
CA SER A 745 15.40 16.82 8.48
C SER A 745 16.12 18.09 8.97
N THR A 746 16.19 19.13 8.12
CA THR A 746 16.82 20.43 8.38
C THR A 746 15.83 21.56 8.14
#